data_AF-A0AAN0JPF9-F1
#
_entry.id   AF-A0AAN0JPF9-F1
#
_cell.length_a   1.000
_cell.length_b   1.000
_cell.length_c   1.000
_cell.angle_alpha   90.00
_cell.angle_beta   90.00
_cell.angle_gamma   90.00
#
_symmetry.space_group_name_H-M   'P 1'
#
loop_
_entity.id
_entity.type
_entity.pdbx_description
1 polymer ?
#
loop_
_entity_poly.entity_id
_entity_poly.type
_entity_poly.pdbx_seq_one_letter_code
_entity_poly.pdbx_strand_id
1 'polypeptide(L)'
;MSCDAVSDESNFVEILVEIHCAYFNFKECFECFLDLAIEMSTIVRAIIDRNETICDISSLMVVVLQGVLNSIHLDEKVPLKGTAALRGWMQKMYQLQAVIDNVFNNLDVENYHELKKQWQRLCVMKLFMEHVVVDHEDDLLIFATRLDKYSDKIEDYQGPQILKSVSTLLIAVEDFVMKKISDKTKQVSIKESCWNFFVNVLLNFCDSDNKEVLEILVASVFSFAPEIPKLHTYIQRHPEILPFLYSFTIKLILSQDSFAMATDHLLKIQDCIGDSSSSQTKISINSFFALVIAYLKLETHKKRKPKTSEIVYCTDNLLNSSYETLVSAFSSGDKSSPECLLAIAQLIYSCQVLARTVADKDYRSLNNTDDVDYFYNKVDPVFHKPELNDDTEKSGPLFFLIRFVVRRYGIFALNKLMELQPQQFSWVLSSNIDIDDFLKERHFVNYGAIYQPQYQEFYEAISEATTSTGDFKALERVCNNATSASNLVPLIMAFQYRIQLSYVSSTPSNELSFDKMKALHKFINQCKRFNSYPEISKCIEEIVIKNCSKIPEIKVSKEDSFETIIFRTLLIHSVLTVQANWKSPLISMIHTLLTSPNTLQSCMLPGMPCNTNASTVNMEVPLFPECAMGHKFPSTMVDISCPECGNIIQSPQAAHPQSIPPSTGYVPVAIGCETPPFGYLNGISYSIIRCIIHCILLWATHDGKSVEHLLHGKIDDPKIYFWIQIETDINDLSKALSCSMEEASFVIHFVLKKINERGLQVVIPQNIARTVIQLRCIADREQWERLFHQFFIAPVLEDFEAHLLKGISMLHLDTDYSALFDSVYVARKKADPFLWQVYPEPTLEYLRHGLITFQQKKTNPVLFTLISESNCINATIYISDIIALQKKLSQNKVDEEKRFKDFVQLLDDKEKENYEALFKSLTMAWSSCRHCLINNYDRLNITEAIKVEEITTDTLMKFLLPTTSGTGVLSTALVDHLVIVHNNFIMLCRKFVEHNLNKRWMWEAHKVSLREMDSSLHAVNCNIDKLRELVVTHSAFIANSSGTIGVQYMLDNLEKDIVQQYVLGKPFIIDTLNIPTVENYVKLRQVIALITKNIKQSLLPLKVKSDFRSDLKTVPVIVGTCEVLEVAMKFLSKQSAPKTMKLKEYIEVDLLMKEQIRSKKIMEYCKLEHVIGLWRFLQVACARVKNRLKINPCEHVRKQFRNTLKPEARTALEKAAHKVSDLDYLLEMLFEFIHTYVQYCDVNDSKKP
;
A
#
# COMPACT_ATOMS: atom_id res chain seq x y z
N MET A 1 -25.82 40.27 -19.14
CA MET A 1 -27.23 40.74 -19.23
C MET A 1 -27.39 41.96 -18.34
N SER A 2 -28.13 42.99 -18.79
CA SER A 2 -28.34 44.26 -18.08
C SER A 2 -29.28 44.08 -16.87
N CYS A 3 -28.87 44.56 -15.70
CA CYS A 3 -29.53 44.41 -14.38
C CYS A 3 -30.86 45.18 -14.18
N ASP A 4 -31.57 45.58 -15.22
CA ASP A 4 -32.75 46.43 -15.09
C ASP A 4 -34.05 45.67 -15.39
N ALA A 5 -34.36 44.64 -14.60
CA ALA A 5 -35.73 44.13 -14.39
C ALA A 5 -35.74 42.96 -13.38
N VAL A 6 -35.76 43.23 -12.08
CA VAL A 6 -36.09 42.20 -11.07
C VAL A 6 -37.10 42.77 -10.08
N SER A 7 -38.38 42.56 -10.36
CA SER A 7 -39.48 42.89 -9.45
C SER A 7 -40.53 41.79 -9.32
N ASP A 8 -40.20 40.53 -9.66
CA ASP A 8 -41.13 39.40 -9.53
C ASP A 8 -40.46 38.20 -8.83
N GLU A 9 -41.08 37.69 -7.76
CA GLU A 9 -40.57 36.56 -6.96
C GLU A 9 -40.50 35.24 -7.75
N SER A 10 -41.23 35.12 -8.87
CA SER A 10 -41.14 33.98 -9.80
C SER A 10 -39.80 33.90 -10.53
N ASN A 11 -39.14 35.05 -10.76
CA ASN A 11 -37.87 35.14 -11.46
C ASN A 11 -36.69 34.67 -10.59
N PHE A 12 -36.83 34.68 -9.26
CA PHE A 12 -35.76 34.34 -8.33
C PHE A 12 -35.43 32.84 -8.34
N VAL A 13 -36.45 31.98 -8.48
CA VAL A 13 -36.25 30.53 -8.56
C VAL A 13 -35.58 30.14 -9.88
N GLU A 14 -35.98 30.76 -10.99
CA GLU A 14 -35.33 30.56 -12.29
C GLU A 14 -33.87 31.05 -12.26
N ILE A 15 -33.61 32.22 -11.69
CA ILE A 15 -32.24 32.72 -11.49
C ILE A 15 -31.41 31.77 -10.60
N LEU A 16 -31.98 31.23 -9.50
CA LEU A 16 -31.27 30.26 -8.65
C LEU A 16 -30.96 28.96 -9.41
N VAL A 17 -31.90 28.45 -10.20
CA VAL A 17 -31.68 27.28 -11.04
C VAL A 17 -30.61 27.56 -12.09
N GLU A 18 -30.66 28.72 -12.75
CA GLU A 18 -29.63 29.14 -13.71
C GLU A 18 -28.25 29.27 -13.06
N ILE A 19 -28.16 29.81 -11.84
CA ILE A 19 -26.90 29.88 -11.07
C ILE A 19 -26.38 28.47 -10.79
N HIS A 20 -27.24 27.54 -10.34
CA HIS A 20 -26.83 26.17 -10.07
C HIS A 20 -26.43 25.41 -11.35
N CYS A 21 -27.16 25.60 -12.45
CA CYS A 21 -26.83 25.03 -13.75
C CYS A 21 -25.52 25.61 -14.30
N ALA A 22 -25.30 26.92 -14.21
CA ALA A 22 -24.05 27.57 -14.60
C ALA A 22 -22.89 27.07 -13.74
N TYR A 23 -23.05 26.98 -12.42
CA TYR A 23 -22.03 26.42 -11.54
C TYR A 23 -21.69 24.98 -11.91
N PHE A 24 -22.69 24.13 -12.18
CA PHE A 24 -22.46 22.72 -12.52
C PHE A 24 -21.80 22.56 -13.89
N ASN A 25 -22.25 23.32 -14.89
CA ASN A 25 -21.70 23.26 -16.26
C ASN A 25 -20.26 23.78 -16.35
N PHE A 26 -19.86 24.69 -15.46
CA PHE A 26 -18.52 25.31 -15.44
C PHE A 26 -17.75 25.04 -14.15
N LYS A 27 -18.12 23.97 -13.43
CA LYS A 27 -17.56 23.65 -12.12
C LYS A 27 -16.04 23.58 -12.15
N GLU A 28 -15.49 22.88 -13.14
CA GLU A 28 -14.03 22.71 -13.32
C GLU A 28 -13.33 24.04 -13.59
N CYS A 29 -13.94 24.95 -14.37
CA CYS A 29 -13.40 26.29 -14.60
C CYS A 29 -13.36 27.12 -13.31
N PHE A 30 -14.43 27.06 -12.51
CA PHE A 30 -14.49 27.78 -11.23
C PHE A 30 -13.49 27.24 -10.20
N GLU A 31 -13.31 25.92 -10.16
CA GLU A 31 -12.29 25.28 -9.32
C GLU A 31 -10.88 25.72 -9.76
N CYS A 32 -10.56 25.66 -11.05
CA CYS A 32 -9.26 26.13 -11.57
C CYS A 32 -9.02 27.62 -11.29
N PHE A 33 -10.05 28.46 -11.45
CA PHE A 33 -9.96 29.88 -11.12
C PHE A 33 -9.69 30.10 -9.62
N LEU A 34 -10.39 29.37 -8.75
CA LEU A 34 -10.21 29.45 -7.30
C LEU A 34 -8.79 29.03 -6.91
N ASP A 35 -8.28 27.94 -7.48
CA ASP A 35 -6.92 27.45 -7.24
C ASP A 35 -5.87 28.48 -7.65
N LEU A 36 -5.99 29.07 -8.84
CA LEU A 36 -5.12 30.16 -9.30
C LEU A 36 -5.21 31.39 -8.39
N ALA A 37 -6.41 31.73 -7.93
CA ALA A 37 -6.64 32.87 -7.04
C ALA A 37 -6.08 32.65 -5.62
N ILE A 38 -6.11 31.41 -5.11
CA ILE A 38 -5.49 31.04 -3.84
C ILE A 38 -3.96 31.17 -3.95
N GLU A 39 -3.38 30.59 -4.99
CA GLU A 39 -1.93 30.59 -5.19
C GLU A 39 -1.37 31.97 -5.58
N MET A 40 -2.19 32.81 -6.23
CA MET A 40 -1.84 34.15 -6.67
C MET A 40 -2.98 35.16 -6.44
N SER A 41 -3.24 35.45 -5.16
CA SER A 41 -4.29 36.42 -4.73
C SER A 41 -4.17 37.83 -5.32
N THR A 42 -2.99 38.23 -5.78
CA THR A 42 -2.76 39.52 -6.45
C THR A 42 -3.46 39.63 -7.81
N ILE A 43 -3.76 38.49 -8.46
CA ILE A 43 -4.42 38.43 -9.76
C ILE A 43 -5.87 38.87 -9.67
N VAL A 44 -6.57 38.48 -8.60
CA VAL A 44 -7.96 38.90 -8.38
C VAL A 44 -8.07 40.42 -8.38
N ARG A 45 -7.12 41.11 -7.73
CA ARG A 45 -7.04 42.58 -7.73
C ARG A 45 -6.71 43.13 -9.13
N ALA A 46 -5.75 42.52 -9.82
CA ALA A 46 -5.38 42.93 -11.18
C ALA A 46 -6.51 42.77 -12.22
N ILE A 47 -7.38 41.76 -12.07
CA ILE A 47 -8.55 41.56 -12.92
C ILE A 47 -9.61 42.61 -12.60
N ILE A 48 -9.89 42.87 -11.32
CA ILE A 48 -10.84 43.90 -10.89
C ILE A 48 -10.41 45.27 -11.43
N ASP A 49 -9.12 45.58 -11.39
CA ASP A 49 -8.58 46.87 -11.85
C ASP A 49 -8.64 47.05 -13.38
N ARG A 50 -8.73 45.97 -14.18
CA ARG A 50 -8.77 46.05 -15.66
C ARG A 50 -10.10 46.54 -16.22
N ASN A 51 -11.19 46.51 -15.44
CA ASN A 51 -12.51 47.04 -15.83
C ASN A 51 -13.04 46.52 -17.19
N GLU A 52 -12.59 45.34 -17.62
CA GLU A 52 -13.05 44.67 -18.84
C GLU A 52 -14.41 44.01 -18.59
N THR A 53 -15.35 44.20 -19.51
CA THR A 53 -16.64 43.50 -19.47
C THR A 53 -16.43 42.07 -19.97
N ILE A 54 -16.18 41.16 -19.05
CA ILE A 54 -15.99 39.74 -19.36
C ILE A 54 -17.38 39.12 -19.59
N CYS A 55 -17.67 38.74 -20.84
CA CYS A 55 -19.00 38.26 -21.24
C CYS A 55 -19.19 36.74 -21.11
N ASP A 56 -18.12 35.94 -21.01
CA ASP A 56 -18.16 34.49 -20.83
C ASP A 56 -17.00 33.95 -19.96
N ILE A 57 -17.15 32.72 -19.47
CA ILE A 57 -16.21 32.06 -18.54
C ILE A 57 -14.88 31.68 -19.22
N SER A 58 -14.91 31.37 -20.52
CA SER A 58 -13.69 31.06 -21.29
C SER A 58 -12.77 32.28 -21.40
N SER A 59 -13.34 33.46 -21.68
CA SER A 59 -12.62 34.74 -21.71
C SER A 59 -12.08 35.12 -20.33
N LEU A 60 -12.83 34.82 -19.25
CA LEU A 60 -12.33 35.00 -17.88
C LEU A 60 -11.03 34.23 -17.66
N MET A 61 -11.00 32.94 -18.04
CA MET A 61 -9.82 32.11 -17.87
C MET A 61 -8.62 32.61 -18.68
N VAL A 62 -8.81 33.10 -19.91
CA VAL A 62 -7.73 33.70 -20.71
C VAL A 62 -7.15 34.94 -20.02
N VAL A 63 -8.00 35.85 -19.52
CA VAL A 63 -7.57 37.06 -18.82
C VAL A 63 -6.81 36.71 -17.53
N VAL A 64 -7.31 35.73 -16.77
CA VAL A 64 -6.67 35.21 -15.56
C VAL A 64 -5.28 34.66 -15.90
N LEU A 65 -5.19 33.74 -16.85
CA LEU A 65 -3.91 33.13 -17.27
C LEU A 65 -2.92 34.17 -17.78
N GLN A 66 -3.36 35.13 -18.59
CA GLN A 66 -2.51 36.22 -19.05
C GLN A 66 -1.98 37.04 -17.86
N GLY A 67 -2.81 37.28 -16.84
CA GLY A 67 -2.41 37.92 -15.59
C GLY A 67 -1.39 37.11 -14.78
N VAL A 68 -1.59 35.79 -14.68
CA VAL A 68 -0.65 34.85 -14.04
C VAL A 68 0.71 34.90 -14.74
N LEU A 69 0.72 34.66 -16.06
CA LEU A 69 1.93 34.49 -16.86
C LEU A 69 2.74 35.79 -17.02
N ASN A 70 2.07 36.95 -16.98
CA ASN A 70 2.75 38.26 -17.02
C ASN A 70 3.16 38.76 -15.62
N SER A 71 2.90 38.00 -14.58
CA SER A 71 3.28 38.41 -13.23
C SER A 71 4.79 38.46 -13.06
N ILE A 72 5.26 39.37 -12.20
CA ILE A 72 6.69 39.47 -11.88
C ILE A 72 7.24 38.17 -11.26
N HIS A 73 6.38 37.31 -10.72
CA HIS A 73 6.78 36.06 -10.10
C HIS A 73 7.11 34.97 -11.12
N LEU A 74 6.61 35.08 -12.36
CA LEU A 74 6.88 34.14 -13.45
C LEU A 74 7.79 34.74 -14.54
N ASP A 75 8.35 35.94 -14.34
CA ASP A 75 9.31 36.55 -15.26
C ASP A 75 10.61 35.72 -15.34
N GLU A 76 10.92 35.23 -16.53
CA GLU A 76 12.10 34.42 -16.88
C GLU A 76 13.45 35.09 -16.58
N LYS A 77 13.48 36.41 -16.42
CA LYS A 77 14.69 37.16 -16.02
C LYS A 77 14.90 37.20 -14.52
N VAL A 78 13.88 36.91 -13.71
CA VAL A 78 13.99 36.83 -12.25
C VAL A 78 15.02 35.80 -11.80
N PRO A 79 15.03 34.55 -12.31
CA PRO A 79 16.00 33.55 -11.87
C PRO A 79 17.46 33.92 -12.19
N LEU A 80 17.70 34.87 -13.12
CA LEU A 80 19.03 35.36 -13.45
C LEU A 80 19.59 36.39 -12.45
N LYS A 81 18.78 36.84 -11.46
CA LYS A 81 19.15 37.87 -10.48
C LYS A 81 19.84 37.30 -9.23
N GLY A 82 20.13 36.00 -9.20
CA GLY A 82 20.85 35.28 -8.14
C GLY A 82 20.01 34.27 -7.37
N THR A 83 20.66 33.47 -6.53
CA THR A 83 20.12 32.28 -5.86
C THR A 83 18.75 32.46 -5.21
N ALA A 84 18.54 33.55 -4.44
CA ALA A 84 17.27 33.77 -3.74
C ALA A 84 16.10 34.04 -4.73
N ALA A 85 16.39 34.76 -5.81
CA ALA A 85 15.40 35.04 -6.85
C ALA A 85 15.10 33.79 -7.69
N LEU A 86 16.11 32.99 -8.02
CA LEU A 86 15.96 31.68 -8.68
C LEU A 86 15.05 30.75 -7.87
N ARG A 87 15.32 30.60 -6.58
CA ARG A 87 14.55 29.73 -5.68
C ARG A 87 13.10 30.22 -5.55
N GLY A 88 12.88 31.52 -5.33
CA GLY A 88 11.53 32.09 -5.25
C GLY A 88 10.73 31.93 -6.55
N TRP A 89 11.38 32.15 -7.71
CA TRP A 89 10.76 31.94 -9.02
C TRP A 89 10.39 30.48 -9.26
N MET A 90 11.32 29.55 -9.00
CA MET A 90 11.05 28.12 -9.16
C MET A 90 9.94 27.64 -8.21
N GLN A 91 9.91 28.11 -6.96
CA GLN A 91 8.87 27.73 -6.00
C GLN A 91 7.48 28.10 -6.54
N LYS A 92 7.33 29.30 -7.11
CA LYS A 92 6.09 29.73 -7.74
C LYS A 92 5.74 28.93 -9.00
N MET A 93 6.74 28.60 -9.84
CA MET A 93 6.53 27.71 -10.99
C MET A 93 5.93 26.37 -10.57
N TYR A 94 6.45 25.75 -9.50
CA TYR A 94 5.90 24.46 -9.04
C TYR A 94 4.49 24.56 -8.47
N GLN A 95 4.19 25.59 -7.67
CA GLN A 95 2.86 25.79 -7.09
C GLN A 95 1.78 25.94 -8.17
N LEU A 96 2.11 26.62 -9.26
CA LEU A 96 1.16 26.94 -10.31
C LEU A 96 1.08 25.88 -11.41
N GLN A 97 2.10 25.03 -11.56
CA GLN A 97 2.21 24.15 -12.71
C GLN A 97 1.03 23.20 -12.86
N ALA A 98 0.65 22.47 -11.80
CA ALA A 98 -0.44 21.51 -11.88
C ALA A 98 -1.76 22.17 -12.31
N VAL A 99 -2.03 23.38 -11.81
CA VAL A 99 -3.25 24.14 -12.12
C VAL A 99 -3.21 24.67 -13.55
N ILE A 100 -2.09 25.26 -13.98
CA ILE A 100 -1.93 25.80 -15.35
C ILE A 100 -1.95 24.66 -16.39
N ASP A 101 -1.27 23.54 -16.13
CA ASP A 101 -1.29 22.37 -17.00
C ASP A 101 -2.70 21.79 -17.09
N ASN A 102 -3.45 21.73 -15.98
CA ASN A 102 -4.85 21.30 -15.96
C ASN A 102 -5.72 22.22 -16.85
N VAL A 103 -5.50 23.54 -16.77
CA VAL A 103 -6.21 24.52 -17.61
C VAL A 103 -5.91 24.30 -19.10
N PHE A 104 -4.64 24.13 -19.49
CA PHE A 104 -4.28 23.93 -20.90
C PHE A 104 -4.66 22.57 -21.47
N ASN A 105 -4.75 21.53 -20.63
CA ASN A 105 -5.01 20.17 -21.09
C ASN A 105 -6.50 19.79 -21.07
N ASN A 106 -7.28 20.32 -20.12
CA ASN A 106 -8.66 19.87 -19.89
C ASN A 106 -9.73 20.93 -20.20
N LEU A 107 -9.37 22.21 -20.32
CA LEU A 107 -10.34 23.25 -20.67
C LEU A 107 -10.23 23.59 -22.16
N ASP A 108 -11.34 23.42 -22.87
CA ASP A 108 -11.47 23.87 -24.27
C ASP A 108 -11.75 25.38 -24.28
N VAL A 109 -10.69 26.17 -24.50
CA VAL A 109 -10.72 27.64 -24.45
C VAL A 109 -10.23 28.19 -25.80
N GLU A 110 -10.93 29.14 -26.39
CA GLU A 110 -10.47 29.74 -27.65
C GLU A 110 -9.33 30.76 -27.40
N ASN A 111 -8.40 30.91 -28.36
CA ASN A 111 -7.37 31.98 -28.42
C ASN A 111 -6.22 31.98 -27.38
N TYR A 112 -5.78 30.82 -26.85
CA TYR A 112 -4.66 30.77 -25.88
C TYR A 112 -3.30 30.30 -26.43
N HIS A 113 -3.12 30.08 -27.74
CA HIS A 113 -1.87 29.51 -28.31
C HIS A 113 -0.60 30.25 -27.86
N GLU A 114 -0.60 31.58 -27.87
CA GLU A 114 0.56 32.38 -27.44
C GLU A 114 0.84 32.25 -25.93
N LEU A 115 -0.21 32.10 -25.12
CA LEU A 115 -0.08 31.84 -23.68
C LEU A 115 0.49 30.44 -23.41
N LYS A 116 0.04 29.42 -24.17
CA LYS A 116 0.58 28.06 -24.08
C LYS A 116 2.06 28.04 -24.45
N LYS A 117 2.45 28.75 -25.51
CA LYS A 117 3.85 28.91 -25.92
C LYS A 117 4.68 29.60 -24.82
N GLN A 118 4.17 30.68 -24.24
CA GLN A 118 4.83 31.37 -23.11
C GLN A 118 5.00 30.42 -21.91
N TRP A 119 3.99 29.63 -21.59
CA TRP A 119 4.06 28.65 -20.51
C TRP A 119 5.07 27.53 -20.79
N GLN A 120 5.04 26.95 -21.99
CA GLN A 120 6.00 25.92 -22.42
C GLN A 120 7.44 26.42 -22.35
N ARG A 121 7.70 27.68 -22.74
CA ARG A 121 9.00 28.34 -22.56
C ARG A 121 9.45 28.35 -21.10
N LEU A 122 8.56 28.79 -20.19
CA LEU A 122 8.84 28.82 -18.76
C LEU A 122 9.10 27.42 -18.21
N CYS A 123 8.38 26.40 -18.69
CA CYS A 123 8.60 25.01 -18.32
C CYS A 123 9.98 24.49 -18.77
N VAL A 124 10.41 24.77 -20.00
CA VAL A 124 11.77 24.40 -20.46
C VAL A 124 12.84 25.12 -19.62
N MET A 125 12.66 26.42 -19.35
CA MET A 125 13.57 27.17 -18.51
C MET A 125 13.64 26.58 -17.10
N LYS A 126 12.48 26.26 -16.51
CA LYS A 126 12.35 25.65 -15.19
C LYS A 126 13.10 24.32 -15.15
N LEU A 127 12.89 23.42 -16.11
CA LEU A 127 13.58 22.13 -16.18
C LEU A 127 15.10 22.30 -16.28
N PHE A 128 15.60 23.25 -17.07
CA PHE A 128 17.03 23.49 -17.18
C PHE A 128 17.62 24.00 -15.87
N MET A 129 16.94 24.97 -15.26
CA MET A 129 17.33 25.49 -13.95
C MET A 129 17.35 24.37 -12.91
N GLU A 130 16.30 23.56 -12.89
CA GLU A 130 16.09 22.48 -11.95
C GLU A 130 17.18 21.41 -11.98
N HIS A 131 17.51 20.94 -13.18
CA HIS A 131 18.36 19.77 -13.36
C HIS A 131 19.83 20.16 -13.54
N VAL A 132 20.12 21.28 -14.19
CA VAL A 132 21.49 21.65 -14.59
C VAL A 132 22.07 22.77 -13.74
N VAL A 133 21.28 23.79 -13.40
CA VAL A 133 21.81 25.03 -12.80
C VAL A 133 21.79 25.02 -11.27
N VAL A 134 20.71 24.56 -10.62
CA VAL A 134 20.50 24.72 -9.16
C VAL A 134 21.66 24.19 -8.32
N ASP A 135 22.23 23.03 -8.69
CA ASP A 135 23.33 22.41 -7.94
C ASP A 135 24.73 22.96 -8.32
N HIS A 136 24.79 23.79 -9.37
CA HIS A 136 26.03 24.28 -9.99
C HIS A 136 25.93 25.75 -10.43
N GLU A 137 25.21 26.57 -9.66
CA GLU A 137 24.81 27.94 -10.05
C GLU A 137 26.02 28.80 -10.44
N ASP A 138 27.07 28.79 -9.63
CA ASP A 138 28.29 29.60 -9.83
C ASP A 138 28.95 29.38 -11.19
N ASP A 139 28.86 28.15 -11.73
CA ASP A 139 29.52 27.76 -12.96
C ASP A 139 28.58 27.81 -14.18
N LEU A 140 27.29 27.52 -13.99
CA LEU A 140 26.37 27.19 -15.10
C LEU A 140 25.25 28.22 -15.33
N LEU A 141 25.05 29.20 -14.43
CA LEU A 141 24.00 30.22 -14.60
C LEU A 141 24.13 31.01 -15.92
N ILE A 142 25.35 31.19 -16.44
CA ILE A 142 25.60 31.84 -17.74
C ILE A 142 24.91 31.14 -18.92
N PHE A 143 24.65 29.83 -18.81
CA PHE A 143 23.99 29.05 -19.84
C PHE A 143 22.47 29.22 -19.82
N ALA A 144 21.89 29.60 -18.67
CA ALA A 144 20.48 29.93 -18.61
C ALA A 144 20.14 31.16 -19.47
N THR A 145 20.99 32.19 -19.47
CA THR A 145 20.83 33.34 -20.38
C THR A 145 20.98 32.97 -21.85
N ARG A 146 21.71 31.89 -22.17
CA ARG A 146 21.80 31.36 -23.54
C ARG A 146 20.54 30.58 -23.90
N LEU A 147 20.03 29.77 -22.97
CA LEU A 147 18.76 29.07 -23.15
C LEU A 147 17.63 30.06 -23.40
N ASP A 148 17.54 31.14 -22.61
CA ASP A 148 16.52 32.19 -22.77
C ASP A 148 16.48 32.75 -24.20
N LYS A 149 17.66 33.07 -24.75
CA LYS A 149 17.80 33.56 -26.12
C LYS A 149 17.49 32.52 -27.19
N TYR A 150 17.69 31.23 -26.90
CA TYR A 150 17.35 30.15 -27.82
C TYR A 150 15.86 29.84 -27.75
N SER A 151 15.28 29.81 -26.56
CA SER A 151 13.87 29.50 -26.32
C SER A 151 12.96 30.59 -26.88
N ASP A 152 13.34 31.87 -26.79
CA ASP A 152 12.58 32.99 -27.40
C ASP A 152 12.37 32.83 -28.92
N LYS A 153 13.24 32.08 -29.60
CA LYS A 153 13.17 31.86 -31.04
C LYS A 153 12.39 30.61 -31.44
N ILE A 154 11.92 29.83 -30.48
CA ILE A 154 11.16 28.61 -30.74
C ILE A 154 9.72 29.03 -31.01
N GLU A 155 9.24 28.74 -32.22
CA GLU A 155 7.84 29.01 -32.60
C GLU A 155 6.90 27.92 -32.08
N ASP A 156 7.37 26.67 -32.13
CA ASP A 156 6.65 25.48 -31.67
C ASP A 156 7.55 24.63 -30.75
N TYR A 157 7.16 24.52 -29.49
CA TYR A 157 7.87 23.73 -28.48
C TYR A 157 7.66 22.23 -28.63
N GLN A 158 6.65 21.80 -29.38
CA GLN A 158 6.44 20.42 -29.74
C GLN A 158 7.09 20.06 -31.08
N GLY A 159 7.73 21.03 -31.74
CA GLY A 159 8.44 20.87 -33.01
C GLY A 159 9.95 20.66 -32.85
N PRO A 160 10.68 20.42 -33.94
CA PRO A 160 12.10 20.01 -33.89
C PRO A 160 13.07 21.10 -33.40
N GLN A 161 12.61 22.35 -33.39
CA GLN A 161 13.41 23.50 -32.95
C GLN A 161 13.87 23.36 -31.49
N ILE A 162 13.05 22.74 -30.63
CA ILE A 162 13.42 22.49 -29.22
C ILE A 162 14.60 21.53 -29.11
N LEU A 163 14.57 20.42 -29.86
CA LEU A 163 15.63 19.41 -29.83
C LEU A 163 16.96 19.97 -30.33
N LYS A 164 16.92 20.80 -31.38
CA LYS A 164 18.10 21.51 -31.90
C LYS A 164 18.68 22.47 -30.85
N SER A 165 17.82 23.26 -30.22
CA SER A 165 18.24 24.30 -29.27
C SER A 165 18.80 23.69 -27.99
N VAL A 166 18.12 22.68 -27.45
CA VAL A 166 18.53 21.95 -26.24
C VAL A 166 19.83 21.18 -26.47
N SER A 167 19.96 20.40 -27.56
CA SER A 167 21.20 19.67 -27.85
C SER A 167 22.40 20.60 -28.08
N THR A 168 22.18 21.74 -28.75
CA THR A 168 23.24 22.75 -28.94
C THR A 168 23.68 23.36 -27.62
N LEU A 169 22.75 23.64 -26.71
CA LEU A 169 23.04 24.14 -25.38
C LEU A 169 23.81 23.13 -24.56
N LEU A 170 23.36 21.87 -24.51
CA LEU A 170 23.97 20.82 -23.71
C LEU A 170 25.42 20.53 -24.14
N ILE A 171 25.69 20.47 -25.44
CA ILE A 171 27.06 20.34 -25.95
C ILE A 171 27.94 21.51 -25.46
N ALA A 172 27.41 22.73 -25.46
CA ALA A 172 28.15 23.91 -25.01
C ALA A 172 28.41 23.88 -23.49
N VAL A 173 27.46 23.37 -22.70
CA VAL A 173 27.63 23.14 -21.25
C VAL A 173 28.74 22.12 -21.02
N GLU A 174 28.66 20.95 -21.66
CA GLU A 174 29.65 19.90 -21.48
C GLU A 174 31.06 20.31 -21.92
N ASP A 175 31.19 21.00 -23.06
CA ASP A 175 32.47 21.49 -23.54
C ASP A 175 33.10 22.48 -22.56
N PHE A 176 32.27 23.29 -21.88
CA PHE A 176 32.73 24.18 -20.82
C PHE A 176 33.15 23.41 -19.58
N VAL A 177 32.33 22.47 -19.12
CA VAL A 177 32.59 21.61 -17.95
C VAL A 177 33.91 20.86 -18.11
N MET A 178 34.13 20.23 -19.28
CA MET A 178 35.36 19.50 -19.57
C MET A 178 36.61 20.40 -19.63
N LYS A 179 36.46 21.68 -19.97
CA LYS A 179 37.58 22.64 -20.09
C LYS A 179 37.88 23.39 -18.80
N LYS A 180 36.86 23.68 -17.98
CA LYS A 180 36.96 24.63 -16.86
C LYS A 180 36.82 23.99 -15.48
N ILE A 181 36.14 22.86 -15.37
CA ILE A 181 35.97 22.15 -14.10
C ILE A 181 37.02 21.03 -14.03
N SER A 182 37.93 21.07 -13.05
CA SER A 182 38.99 20.07 -12.91
C SER A 182 38.56 18.81 -12.13
N ASP A 183 37.50 18.90 -11.33
CA ASP A 183 36.99 17.78 -10.53
C ASP A 183 36.17 16.81 -11.40
N LYS A 184 36.70 15.60 -11.59
CA LYS A 184 36.05 14.54 -12.38
C LYS A 184 34.70 14.11 -11.81
N THR A 185 34.52 14.15 -10.48
CA THR A 185 33.26 13.76 -9.83
C THR A 185 32.17 14.77 -10.16
N LYS A 186 32.51 16.06 -10.09
CA LYS A 186 31.62 17.16 -10.50
C LYS A 186 31.31 17.12 -12.00
N GLN A 187 32.26 16.75 -12.84
CA GLN A 187 32.02 16.56 -14.28
C GLN A 187 30.99 15.46 -14.56
N VAL A 188 31.12 14.29 -13.90
CA VAL A 188 30.17 13.17 -14.06
C VAL A 188 28.77 13.59 -13.59
N SER A 189 28.67 14.21 -12.42
CA SER A 189 27.40 14.70 -11.88
C SER A 189 26.71 15.70 -12.81
N ILE A 190 27.44 16.68 -13.38
CA ILE A 190 26.86 17.63 -14.34
C ILE A 190 26.36 16.94 -15.61
N LYS A 191 27.07 15.93 -16.10
CA LYS A 191 26.64 15.15 -17.27
C LYS A 191 25.35 14.38 -17.01
N GLU A 192 25.24 13.73 -15.85
CA GLU A 192 24.00 13.06 -15.42
C GLU A 192 22.84 14.06 -15.30
N SER A 193 23.10 15.26 -14.76
CA SER A 193 22.14 16.38 -14.71
C SER A 193 21.69 16.85 -16.09
N CYS A 194 22.61 16.99 -17.04
CA CYS A 194 22.29 17.35 -18.43
C CYS A 194 21.42 16.28 -19.10
N TRP A 195 21.71 15.01 -18.84
CA TRP A 195 20.89 13.90 -19.31
C TRP A 195 19.48 13.94 -18.73
N ASN A 196 19.34 14.11 -17.42
CA ASN A 196 18.04 14.20 -16.76
C ASN A 196 17.20 15.36 -17.33
N PHE A 197 17.82 16.51 -17.60
CA PHE A 197 17.16 17.62 -18.29
C PHE A 197 16.68 17.21 -19.68
N PHE A 198 17.56 16.60 -20.49
CA PHE A 198 17.22 16.18 -21.85
C PHE A 198 16.06 15.16 -21.89
N VAL A 199 16.07 14.16 -21.01
CA VAL A 199 14.97 13.18 -20.90
C VAL A 199 13.66 13.85 -20.52
N ASN A 200 13.67 14.78 -19.55
CA ASN A 200 12.46 15.49 -19.18
C ASN A 200 11.94 16.39 -20.30
N VAL A 201 12.82 16.96 -21.14
CA VAL A 201 12.38 17.67 -22.35
C VAL A 201 11.72 16.70 -23.34
N LEU A 202 12.31 15.52 -23.56
CA LEU A 202 11.71 14.51 -24.43
C LEU A 202 10.33 14.07 -23.93
N LEU A 203 10.19 13.77 -22.63
CA LEU A 203 8.95 13.29 -22.02
C LEU A 203 7.83 14.35 -22.01
N ASN A 204 8.15 15.63 -21.84
CA ASN A 204 7.15 16.70 -21.69
C ASN A 204 6.79 17.41 -23.01
N PHE A 205 7.67 17.38 -24.02
CA PHE A 205 7.49 18.21 -25.22
C PHE A 205 7.49 17.42 -26.54
N CYS A 206 7.95 16.17 -26.59
CA CYS A 206 7.85 15.39 -27.83
C CYS A 206 6.48 14.72 -27.93
N ASP A 207 5.68 15.17 -28.90
CA ASP A 207 4.36 14.63 -29.20
C ASP A 207 4.46 13.50 -30.24
N SER A 208 3.69 12.42 -30.06
CA SER A 208 3.59 11.34 -31.04
C SER A 208 2.96 11.81 -32.36
N ASP A 209 2.13 12.85 -32.33
CA ASP A 209 1.45 13.33 -33.53
C ASP A 209 2.33 14.26 -34.38
N ASN A 210 3.48 14.71 -33.86
CA ASN A 210 4.42 15.52 -34.61
C ASN A 210 5.35 14.67 -35.49
N LYS A 211 4.96 14.50 -36.76
CA LYS A 211 5.71 13.71 -37.75
C LYS A 211 7.16 14.16 -37.94
N GLU A 212 7.41 15.48 -38.01
CA GLU A 212 8.75 16.03 -38.25
C GLU A 212 9.70 15.69 -37.09
N VAL A 213 9.22 15.77 -35.84
CA VAL A 213 9.99 15.40 -34.65
C VAL A 213 10.37 13.92 -34.67
N LEU A 214 9.43 13.04 -35.06
CA LEU A 214 9.69 11.60 -35.13
C LEU A 214 10.70 11.25 -36.21
N GLU A 215 10.62 11.84 -37.40
CA GLU A 215 11.59 11.63 -38.47
C GLU A 215 13.01 12.02 -38.02
N ILE A 216 13.14 13.15 -37.31
CA ILE A 216 14.40 13.62 -36.74
C ILE A 216 14.94 12.71 -35.64
N LEU A 217 14.08 12.20 -34.76
CA LEU A 217 14.46 11.26 -33.70
C LEU A 217 14.93 9.92 -34.30
N VAL A 218 14.18 9.38 -35.28
CA VAL A 218 14.57 8.17 -36.01
C VAL A 218 15.93 8.34 -36.66
N ALA A 219 16.14 9.44 -37.39
CA ALA A 219 17.42 9.72 -38.04
C ALA A 219 18.56 9.91 -37.03
N SER A 220 18.31 10.56 -35.89
CA SER A 220 19.36 10.87 -34.92
C SER A 220 19.75 9.68 -34.04
N VAL A 221 18.81 8.78 -33.76
CA VAL A 221 18.99 7.61 -32.87
C VAL A 221 19.45 6.37 -33.65
N PHE A 222 18.92 6.14 -34.85
CA PHE A 222 19.17 4.90 -35.61
C PHE A 222 20.06 5.09 -36.86
N SER A 223 20.16 6.29 -37.43
CA SER A 223 20.89 6.57 -38.68
C SER A 223 22.25 7.27 -38.49
N PHE A 224 23.07 7.28 -39.54
CA PHE A 224 24.37 7.96 -39.64
C PHE A 224 24.30 9.34 -40.33
N ALA A 225 23.16 9.70 -40.93
CA ALA A 225 22.94 10.98 -41.61
C ALA A 225 21.85 11.80 -40.89
N PRO A 226 22.18 12.40 -39.73
CA PRO A 226 21.18 13.10 -38.92
C PRO A 226 20.81 14.45 -39.53
N GLU A 227 19.51 14.75 -39.59
CA GLU A 227 19.00 16.07 -40.01
C GLU A 227 19.38 17.18 -39.04
N ILE A 228 19.54 16.85 -37.75
CA ILE A 228 20.07 17.75 -36.72
C ILE A 228 21.43 17.20 -36.23
N PRO A 229 22.56 17.64 -36.83
CA PRO A 229 23.89 17.14 -36.48
C PRO A 229 24.25 17.30 -35.00
N LYS A 230 23.78 18.37 -34.35
CA LYS A 230 24.03 18.63 -32.93
C LYS A 230 23.32 17.64 -32.01
N LEU A 231 22.11 17.22 -32.35
CA LEU A 231 21.37 16.21 -31.58
C LEU A 231 22.11 14.88 -31.63
N HIS A 232 22.47 14.43 -32.83
CA HIS A 232 23.25 13.20 -33.01
C HIS A 232 24.61 13.26 -32.33
N THR A 233 25.31 14.40 -32.41
CA THR A 233 26.59 14.59 -31.71
C THR A 233 26.43 14.44 -30.20
N TYR A 234 25.34 14.98 -29.62
CA TYR A 234 25.06 14.84 -28.20
C TYR A 234 24.79 13.37 -27.83
N ILE A 235 23.94 12.68 -28.59
CA ILE A 235 23.65 11.25 -28.38
C ILE A 235 24.92 10.40 -28.45
N GLN A 236 25.79 10.64 -29.43
CA GLN A 236 27.05 9.89 -29.57
C GLN A 236 28.04 10.11 -28.42
N ARG A 237 27.96 11.24 -27.69
CA ARG A 237 28.78 11.46 -26.48
C ARG A 237 28.36 10.60 -25.30
N HIS A 238 27.17 10.01 -25.37
CA HIS A 238 26.56 9.21 -24.32
C HIS A 238 26.08 7.85 -24.87
N PRO A 239 26.98 6.90 -25.18
CA PRO A 239 26.56 5.56 -25.62
C PRO A 239 25.72 4.81 -24.56
N GLU A 240 25.88 5.14 -23.29
CA GLU A 240 25.17 4.53 -22.16
C GLU A 240 23.65 4.78 -22.16
N ILE A 241 23.18 5.88 -22.76
CA ILE A 241 21.75 6.25 -22.81
C ILE A 241 21.04 5.70 -24.05
N LEU A 242 21.79 5.20 -25.02
CA LEU A 242 21.27 4.79 -26.32
C LEU A 242 20.20 3.68 -26.23
N PRO A 243 20.31 2.67 -25.33
CA PRO A 243 19.24 1.69 -25.11
C PRO A 243 17.90 2.31 -24.71
N PHE A 244 17.92 3.35 -23.88
CA PHE A 244 16.71 4.07 -23.49
C PHE A 244 16.12 4.83 -24.67
N LEU A 245 16.96 5.53 -25.46
CA LEU A 245 16.49 6.29 -26.63
C LEU A 245 15.87 5.38 -27.70
N TYR A 246 16.39 4.16 -27.90
CA TYR A 246 15.74 3.17 -28.76
C TYR A 246 14.33 2.86 -28.27
N SER A 247 14.21 2.55 -26.98
CA SER A 247 12.94 2.22 -26.33
C SER A 247 11.92 3.37 -26.41
N PHE A 248 12.37 4.58 -26.05
CA PHE A 248 11.56 5.80 -26.06
C PHE A 248 11.06 6.17 -27.46
N THR A 249 11.94 6.11 -28.47
CA THR A 249 11.57 6.45 -29.85
C THR A 249 10.53 5.46 -30.41
N ILE A 250 10.71 4.16 -30.15
CA ILE A 250 9.73 3.13 -30.54
C ILE A 250 8.40 3.34 -29.82
N LYS A 251 8.43 3.64 -28.51
CA LYS A 251 7.24 3.95 -27.71
C LYS A 251 6.45 5.12 -28.33
N LEU A 252 7.12 6.24 -28.63
CA LEU A 252 6.48 7.40 -29.24
C LEU A 252 5.86 7.10 -30.60
N ILE A 253 6.57 6.39 -31.48
CA ILE A 253 6.07 6.00 -32.81
C ILE A 253 4.80 5.14 -32.68
N LEU A 254 4.77 4.22 -31.73
CA LEU A 254 3.64 3.31 -31.53
C LEU A 254 2.45 3.95 -30.80
N SER A 255 2.67 5.10 -30.14
CA SER A 255 1.61 5.90 -29.52
C SER A 255 0.85 6.80 -30.51
N GLN A 256 1.25 6.84 -31.78
CA GLN A 256 0.52 7.55 -32.83
C GLN A 256 -0.94 7.12 -32.95
N ASP A 257 -1.81 8.08 -33.28
CA ASP A 257 -3.23 7.82 -33.53
C ASP A 257 -3.46 6.79 -34.65
N SER A 258 -2.65 6.87 -35.71
CA SER A 258 -2.74 6.01 -36.88
C SER A 258 -1.56 5.04 -36.98
N PHE A 259 -1.86 3.73 -36.94
CA PHE A 259 -0.84 2.70 -37.10
C PHE A 259 -0.16 2.73 -38.48
N ALA A 260 -0.84 3.23 -39.53
CA ALA A 260 -0.24 3.35 -40.86
C ALA A 260 0.94 4.34 -40.88
N MET A 261 0.91 5.39 -40.06
CA MET A 261 2.04 6.31 -39.90
C MET A 261 3.18 5.66 -39.13
N ALA A 262 2.86 4.83 -38.13
CA ALA A 262 3.85 4.08 -37.40
C ALA A 262 4.58 3.07 -38.30
N THR A 263 3.87 2.40 -39.21
CA THR A 263 4.44 1.46 -40.20
C THR A 263 5.58 2.10 -41.02
N ASP A 264 5.37 3.31 -41.57
CA ASP A 264 6.41 4.01 -42.36
C ASP A 264 7.69 4.26 -41.54
N HIS A 265 7.55 4.70 -40.29
CA HIS A 265 8.68 4.93 -39.40
C HIS A 265 9.38 3.63 -38.99
N LEU A 266 8.64 2.54 -38.74
CA LEU A 266 9.20 1.24 -38.38
C LEU A 266 10.02 0.63 -39.53
N LEU A 267 9.52 0.74 -40.77
CA LEU A 267 10.25 0.30 -41.97
C LEU A 267 11.54 1.11 -42.16
N LYS A 268 11.47 2.45 -42.01
CA LYS A 268 12.67 3.30 -42.04
C LYS A 268 13.71 2.91 -40.99
N ILE A 269 13.30 2.57 -39.77
CA ILE A 269 14.21 2.09 -38.72
C ILE A 269 14.84 0.74 -39.12
N GLN A 270 14.04 -0.18 -39.66
CA GLN A 270 14.52 -1.48 -40.13
C GLN A 270 15.62 -1.33 -41.19
N ASP A 271 15.43 -0.44 -42.17
CA ASP A 271 16.43 -0.12 -43.20
C ASP A 271 17.71 0.47 -42.56
N CYS A 272 17.57 1.42 -41.63
CA CYS A 272 18.70 2.03 -40.93
C CYS A 272 19.56 1.02 -40.13
N ILE A 273 18.91 -0.01 -39.56
CA ILE A 273 19.61 -1.11 -38.86
C ILE A 273 20.31 -2.01 -39.89
N GLY A 274 19.62 -2.36 -40.99
CA GLY A 274 20.11 -3.25 -42.05
C GLY A 274 21.33 -2.73 -42.82
N ASP A 275 21.39 -1.43 -43.11
CA ASP A 275 22.45 -0.79 -43.91
C ASP A 275 23.81 -0.68 -43.20
N SER A 276 23.91 -1.10 -41.94
CA SER A 276 25.07 -0.80 -41.11
C SER A 276 26.10 -1.93 -41.01
N SER A 277 27.10 -1.90 -41.89
CA SER A 277 28.19 -2.88 -41.94
C SER A 277 29.32 -2.67 -40.92
N SER A 278 29.20 -1.77 -39.93
CA SER A 278 30.29 -1.52 -38.95
C SER A 278 29.88 -0.97 -37.58
N SER A 279 30.47 -1.55 -36.54
CA SER A 279 30.70 -1.12 -35.13
C SER A 279 29.77 -1.67 -34.02
N GLN A 280 30.41 -1.90 -32.87
CA GLN A 280 30.04 -2.71 -31.69
C GLN A 280 28.98 -2.07 -30.75
N THR A 281 28.23 -1.06 -31.18
CA THR A 281 27.32 -0.27 -30.31
C THR A 281 25.87 -0.17 -30.81
N LYS A 282 25.40 -1.08 -31.67
CA LYS A 282 24.04 -1.06 -32.24
C LYS A 282 23.07 -2.07 -31.64
N ILE A 283 21.78 -1.70 -31.62
CA ILE A 283 20.67 -2.61 -31.34
C ILE A 283 20.60 -3.70 -32.42
N SER A 284 20.39 -4.96 -32.01
CA SER A 284 20.18 -6.05 -32.98
C SER A 284 18.78 -5.97 -33.59
N ILE A 285 18.61 -6.43 -34.84
CA ILE A 285 17.28 -6.44 -35.47
C ILE A 285 16.25 -7.26 -34.67
N ASN A 286 16.69 -8.35 -34.05
CA ASN A 286 15.86 -9.18 -33.16
C ASN A 286 15.43 -8.41 -31.90
N SER A 287 16.35 -7.65 -31.31
CA SER A 287 16.05 -6.77 -30.17
C SER A 287 15.05 -5.68 -30.55
N PHE A 288 15.18 -5.09 -31.75
CA PHE A 288 14.22 -4.13 -32.28
C PHE A 288 12.82 -4.72 -32.41
N PHE A 289 12.66 -5.86 -33.10
CA PHE A 289 11.35 -6.50 -33.23
C PHE A 289 10.74 -6.91 -31.88
N ALA A 290 11.56 -7.40 -30.94
CA ALA A 290 11.10 -7.73 -29.60
C ALA A 290 10.59 -6.50 -28.83
N LEU A 291 11.26 -5.33 -28.96
CA LEU A 291 10.78 -4.07 -28.38
C LEU A 291 9.45 -3.62 -29.02
N VAL A 292 9.35 -3.71 -30.35
CA VAL A 292 8.14 -3.34 -31.09
C VAL A 292 6.95 -4.19 -30.64
N ILE A 293 7.09 -5.53 -30.58
CA ILE A 293 6.02 -6.42 -30.09
C ILE A 293 5.63 -6.10 -28.65
N ALA A 294 6.60 -5.85 -27.76
CA ALA A 294 6.33 -5.51 -26.36
C ALA A 294 5.48 -4.23 -26.22
N TYR A 295 5.80 -3.18 -26.99
CA TYR A 295 5.04 -1.94 -27.00
C TYR A 295 3.68 -2.07 -27.71
N LEU A 296 3.60 -2.80 -28.83
CA LEU A 296 2.32 -3.06 -29.51
C LEU A 296 1.34 -3.83 -28.62
N LYS A 297 1.84 -4.79 -27.84
CA LYS A 297 1.07 -5.51 -26.83
C LYS A 297 0.53 -4.54 -25.77
N LEU A 298 1.39 -3.65 -25.26
CA LEU A 298 1.03 -2.65 -24.26
C LEU A 298 -0.04 -1.66 -24.78
N GLU A 299 0.12 -1.18 -26.01
CA GLU A 299 -0.86 -0.27 -26.64
C GLU A 299 -2.20 -0.97 -26.93
N THR A 300 -2.16 -2.27 -27.27
CA THR A 300 -3.38 -3.09 -27.43
C THR A 300 -4.19 -3.15 -26.12
N HIS A 301 -3.52 -3.27 -24.97
CA HIS A 301 -4.15 -3.23 -23.64
C HIS A 301 -4.71 -1.84 -23.30
N LYS A 302 -3.92 -0.77 -23.50
CA LYS A 302 -4.32 0.60 -23.11
C LYS A 302 -5.57 1.10 -23.83
N LYS A 303 -5.74 0.74 -25.11
CA LYS A 303 -6.70 1.45 -25.96
C LYS A 303 -8.16 1.32 -25.52
N ARG A 304 -8.62 0.38 -24.64
CA ARG A 304 -10.07 0.23 -24.34
C ARG A 304 -10.44 -0.37 -22.97
N LYS A 305 -11.41 0.25 -22.28
CA LYS A 305 -12.30 -0.39 -21.28
C LYS A 305 -13.52 -0.97 -22.02
N PRO A 306 -13.59 -2.28 -22.29
CA PRO A 306 -14.68 -2.84 -23.10
C PRO A 306 -16.03 -2.72 -22.37
N LYS A 307 -17.11 -2.48 -23.14
CA LYS A 307 -18.50 -2.57 -22.62
C LYS A 307 -18.98 -4.02 -22.47
N THR A 308 -18.28 -4.96 -23.11
CA THR A 308 -18.51 -6.42 -23.12
C THR A 308 -17.39 -7.14 -22.34
N SER A 309 -17.48 -8.46 -22.17
CA SER A 309 -16.36 -9.22 -21.56
C SER A 309 -15.07 -9.05 -22.39
N GLU A 310 -13.94 -8.95 -21.69
CA GLU A 310 -12.62 -8.70 -22.30
C GLU A 310 -12.23 -9.82 -23.28
N ILE A 311 -12.59 -11.06 -22.96
CA ILE A 311 -12.32 -12.23 -23.78
C ILE A 311 -13.11 -12.21 -25.10
N VAL A 312 -14.41 -11.89 -25.07
CA VAL A 312 -15.24 -11.77 -26.28
C VAL A 312 -14.74 -10.63 -27.17
N TYR A 313 -14.35 -9.49 -26.57
CA TYR A 313 -13.75 -8.40 -27.33
C TYR A 313 -12.48 -8.83 -28.06
N CYS A 314 -11.59 -9.57 -27.40
CA CYS A 314 -10.37 -10.11 -28.01
C CYS A 314 -10.70 -11.07 -29.17
N THR A 315 -11.67 -11.96 -28.97
CA THR A 315 -12.11 -12.93 -29.99
C THR A 315 -12.65 -12.26 -31.24
N ASP A 316 -13.57 -11.31 -31.09
CA ASP A 316 -14.26 -10.72 -32.25
C ASP A 316 -13.39 -9.72 -33.02
N ASN A 317 -12.60 -8.91 -32.31
CA ASN A 317 -11.95 -7.74 -32.90
C ASN A 317 -10.46 -7.92 -33.15
N LEU A 318 -9.75 -8.61 -32.27
CA LEU A 318 -8.29 -8.76 -32.36
C LEU A 318 -7.92 -10.03 -33.14
N LEU A 319 -8.55 -11.16 -32.82
CA LEU A 319 -8.17 -12.44 -33.37
C LEU A 319 -8.61 -12.63 -34.83
N ASN A 320 -9.86 -12.27 -35.16
CA ASN A 320 -10.36 -12.39 -36.54
C ASN A 320 -9.52 -11.57 -37.53
N SER A 321 -9.10 -10.36 -37.15
CA SER A 321 -8.29 -9.47 -38.00
C SER A 321 -6.82 -9.90 -38.08
N SER A 322 -6.27 -10.44 -36.98
CA SER A 322 -4.89 -10.93 -36.92
C SER A 322 -4.67 -12.22 -37.70
N TYR A 323 -5.64 -13.13 -37.72
CA TYR A 323 -5.46 -14.47 -38.28
C TYR A 323 -5.03 -14.49 -39.74
N GLU A 324 -5.78 -13.80 -40.62
CA GLU A 324 -5.48 -13.79 -42.06
C GLU A 324 -4.10 -13.19 -42.34
N THR A 325 -3.75 -12.12 -41.62
CA THR A 325 -2.46 -11.44 -41.71
C THR A 325 -1.31 -12.39 -41.31
N LEU A 326 -1.45 -13.12 -40.20
CA LEU A 326 -0.45 -14.07 -39.72
C LEU A 326 -0.25 -15.22 -40.72
N VAL A 327 -1.33 -15.84 -41.22
CA VAL A 327 -1.23 -16.95 -42.17
C VAL A 327 -0.55 -16.50 -43.46
N SER A 328 -0.90 -15.32 -43.98
CA SER A 328 -0.26 -14.74 -45.17
C SER A 328 1.23 -14.46 -44.95
N ALA A 329 1.59 -13.83 -43.82
CA ALA A 329 2.97 -13.47 -43.49
C ALA A 329 3.86 -14.71 -43.30
N PHE A 330 3.37 -15.72 -42.58
CA PHE A 330 4.14 -16.95 -42.35
C PHE A 330 4.27 -17.82 -43.60
N SER A 331 3.27 -17.80 -44.49
CA SER A 331 3.35 -18.51 -45.78
C SER A 331 4.31 -17.84 -46.77
N SER A 332 4.39 -16.50 -46.75
CA SER A 332 5.27 -15.72 -47.62
C SER A 332 6.69 -15.53 -47.07
N GLY A 333 6.91 -15.79 -45.78
CA GLY A 333 8.19 -15.60 -45.09
C GLY A 333 8.43 -14.19 -44.57
N ASP A 334 7.49 -13.25 -44.77
CA ASP A 334 7.60 -11.86 -44.31
C ASP A 334 7.12 -11.68 -42.86
N LYS A 335 7.81 -12.35 -41.94
CA LYS A 335 7.50 -12.34 -40.49
C LYS A 335 7.88 -11.01 -39.81
N SER A 336 8.58 -10.12 -40.51
CA SER A 336 9.11 -8.86 -40.01
C SER A 336 8.24 -7.64 -40.31
N SER A 337 7.22 -7.75 -41.15
CA SER A 337 6.34 -6.62 -41.48
C SER A 337 5.65 -6.05 -40.23
N PRO A 338 5.49 -4.72 -40.11
CA PRO A 338 4.81 -4.09 -38.97
C PRO A 338 3.41 -4.64 -38.72
N GLU A 339 2.65 -4.96 -39.77
CA GLU A 339 1.32 -5.57 -39.69
C GLU A 339 1.37 -6.98 -39.08
N CYS A 340 2.38 -7.78 -39.43
CA CYS A 340 2.60 -9.08 -38.81
C CYS A 340 2.97 -8.95 -37.33
N LEU A 341 3.87 -8.01 -36.98
CA LEU A 341 4.25 -7.75 -35.58
C LEU A 341 3.05 -7.30 -34.71
N LEU A 342 2.16 -6.48 -35.27
CA LEU A 342 0.90 -6.11 -34.61
C LEU A 342 -0.01 -7.32 -34.41
N ALA A 343 -0.19 -8.14 -35.43
CA ALA A 343 -1.01 -9.35 -35.34
C ALA A 343 -0.46 -10.35 -34.31
N ILE A 344 0.88 -10.49 -34.22
CA ILE A 344 1.55 -11.29 -33.18
C ILE A 344 1.24 -10.72 -31.78
N ALA A 345 1.40 -9.40 -31.59
CA ALA A 345 1.17 -8.75 -30.30
C ALA A 345 -0.29 -8.88 -29.84
N GLN A 346 -1.26 -8.76 -30.75
CA GLN A 346 -2.68 -8.93 -30.51
C GLN A 346 -3.04 -10.39 -30.13
N LEU A 347 -2.45 -11.37 -30.81
CA LEU A 347 -2.64 -12.79 -30.49
C LEU A 347 -2.01 -13.14 -29.13
N ILE A 348 -0.81 -12.64 -28.85
CA ILE A 348 -0.15 -12.77 -27.54
C ILE A 348 -1.06 -12.21 -26.43
N TYR A 349 -1.56 -10.99 -26.59
CA TYR A 349 -2.47 -10.37 -25.62
C TYR A 349 -3.74 -11.22 -25.41
N SER A 350 -4.35 -11.68 -26.49
CA SER A 350 -5.56 -12.53 -26.45
C SER A 350 -5.31 -13.84 -25.69
N CYS A 351 -4.17 -14.50 -25.93
CA CYS A 351 -3.75 -15.69 -25.19
C CYS A 351 -3.52 -15.40 -23.69
N GLN A 352 -2.99 -14.22 -23.33
CA GLN A 352 -2.82 -13.83 -21.93
C GLN A 352 -4.16 -13.60 -21.22
N VAL A 353 -5.13 -12.98 -21.90
CA VAL A 353 -6.50 -12.80 -21.39
C VAL A 353 -7.15 -14.17 -21.13
N LEU A 354 -7.10 -15.08 -22.11
CA LEU A 354 -7.59 -16.46 -21.95
C LEU A 354 -6.93 -17.16 -20.75
N ALA A 355 -5.60 -17.11 -20.65
CA ALA A 355 -4.85 -17.73 -19.56
C ALA A 355 -5.29 -17.21 -18.19
N ARG A 356 -5.47 -15.89 -18.06
CA ARG A 356 -5.94 -15.24 -16.84
C ARG A 356 -7.36 -15.67 -16.47
N THR A 357 -8.26 -15.71 -17.45
CA THR A 357 -9.66 -16.13 -17.25
C THR A 357 -9.75 -17.57 -16.76
N VAL A 358 -8.97 -18.49 -17.32
CA VAL A 358 -9.01 -19.91 -16.92
C VAL A 358 -8.30 -20.17 -15.59
N ALA A 359 -7.28 -19.39 -15.27
CA ALA A 359 -6.58 -19.49 -13.99
C ALA A 359 -7.47 -19.09 -12.79
N ASP A 360 -8.47 -18.23 -12.99
CA ASP A 360 -9.36 -17.75 -11.94
C ASP A 360 -10.04 -18.92 -11.18
N LYS A 361 -10.10 -18.81 -9.85
CA LYS A 361 -10.66 -19.83 -8.95
C LYS A 361 -12.19 -19.86 -9.04
N ASP A 362 -12.83 -18.72 -9.31
CA ASP A 362 -14.29 -18.59 -9.37
C ASP A 362 -14.86 -18.81 -10.79
N TYR A 363 -14.01 -19.11 -11.77
CA TYR A 363 -14.43 -19.26 -13.16
C TYR A 363 -15.56 -20.30 -13.38
N ARG A 364 -15.53 -21.43 -12.65
CA ARG A 364 -16.57 -22.49 -12.76
C ARG A 364 -17.88 -22.17 -12.02
N SER A 365 -17.91 -21.18 -11.12
CA SER A 365 -19.12 -20.84 -10.34
C SER A 365 -20.03 -19.80 -11.04
N LEU A 366 -19.55 -19.15 -12.11
CA LEU A 366 -20.16 -17.96 -12.71
C LEU A 366 -20.76 -18.14 -14.14
N ASN A 367 -21.03 -19.35 -14.63
CA ASN A 367 -21.51 -19.59 -16.02
C ASN A 367 -20.59 -19.06 -17.15
N ASN A 368 -19.31 -18.78 -16.87
CA ASN A 368 -18.37 -18.19 -17.85
C ASN A 368 -17.73 -19.22 -18.82
N THR A 369 -18.17 -20.48 -18.85
CA THR A 369 -17.65 -21.50 -19.79
C THR A 369 -17.88 -21.12 -21.24
N ASP A 370 -19.01 -20.50 -21.53
CA ASP A 370 -19.44 -20.19 -22.89
C ASP A 370 -18.50 -19.20 -23.60
N ASP A 371 -17.91 -18.23 -22.86
CA ASP A 371 -16.99 -17.24 -23.40
C ASP A 371 -15.63 -17.84 -23.78
N VAL A 372 -15.12 -18.79 -23.00
CA VAL A 372 -13.87 -19.51 -23.32
C VAL A 372 -14.09 -20.52 -24.43
N ASP A 373 -15.21 -21.25 -24.40
CA ASP A 373 -15.58 -22.15 -25.49
C ASP A 373 -15.77 -21.35 -26.79
N TYR A 374 -16.38 -20.16 -26.73
CA TYR A 374 -16.48 -19.23 -27.86
C TYR A 374 -15.10 -18.80 -28.38
N PHE A 375 -14.19 -18.42 -27.49
CA PHE A 375 -12.80 -18.09 -27.84
C PHE A 375 -12.14 -19.26 -28.57
N TYR A 376 -12.22 -20.47 -28.02
CA TYR A 376 -11.60 -21.65 -28.61
C TYR A 376 -12.22 -22.01 -29.96
N ASN A 377 -13.55 -22.01 -30.08
CA ASN A 377 -14.23 -22.26 -31.36
C ASN A 377 -13.77 -21.32 -32.49
N LYS A 378 -13.36 -20.10 -32.15
CA LYS A 378 -12.84 -19.11 -33.10
C LYS A 378 -11.34 -19.22 -33.35
N VAL A 379 -10.56 -19.62 -32.35
CA VAL A 379 -9.09 -19.66 -32.39
C VAL A 379 -8.54 -21.05 -32.76
N ASP A 380 -9.37 -22.09 -32.72
CA ASP A 380 -9.04 -23.47 -33.12
C ASP A 380 -8.28 -23.54 -34.47
N PRO A 381 -8.69 -22.81 -35.53
CA PRO A 381 -7.94 -22.80 -36.79
C PRO A 381 -6.55 -22.15 -36.69
N VAL A 382 -6.27 -21.31 -35.68
CA VAL A 382 -4.98 -20.65 -35.46
C VAL A 382 -3.99 -21.59 -34.78
N PHE A 383 -4.45 -22.35 -33.78
CA PHE A 383 -3.62 -23.28 -33.03
C PHE A 383 -3.30 -24.57 -33.81
N HIS A 384 -4.10 -24.93 -34.82
CA HIS A 384 -3.88 -26.13 -35.65
C HIS A 384 -3.20 -25.87 -37.00
N LYS A 385 -2.91 -24.61 -37.36
CA LYS A 385 -2.24 -24.29 -38.62
C LYS A 385 -0.73 -24.63 -38.57
N PRO A 386 -0.23 -25.55 -39.42
CA PRO A 386 1.19 -25.94 -39.45
C PRO A 386 2.13 -24.79 -39.83
N GLU A 387 1.62 -23.78 -40.54
CA GLU A 387 2.40 -22.60 -40.93
C GLU A 387 2.69 -21.69 -39.72
N LEU A 388 1.84 -21.72 -38.68
CA LEU A 388 1.96 -20.89 -37.48
C LEU A 388 2.54 -21.64 -36.28
N ASN A 389 2.30 -22.95 -36.19
CA ASN A 389 2.81 -23.81 -35.11
C ASN A 389 3.79 -24.83 -35.69
N ASP A 390 5.04 -24.73 -35.25
CA ASP A 390 6.09 -25.68 -35.55
C ASP A 390 6.28 -26.61 -34.35
N ASP A 391 5.76 -27.84 -34.46
CA ASP A 391 5.91 -28.87 -33.44
C ASP A 391 7.36 -29.32 -33.26
N THR A 392 8.17 -29.24 -34.32
CA THR A 392 9.58 -29.65 -34.28
C THR A 392 10.41 -28.64 -33.52
N GLU A 393 10.08 -27.36 -33.60
CA GLU A 393 10.71 -26.26 -32.86
C GLU A 393 9.95 -25.88 -31.58
N LYS A 394 8.74 -26.40 -31.35
CA LYS A 394 7.85 -26.04 -30.22
C LYS A 394 7.64 -24.52 -30.17
N SER A 395 7.40 -23.94 -31.35
CA SER A 395 7.27 -22.51 -31.59
C SER A 395 5.92 -22.23 -32.24
N GLY A 396 5.23 -21.19 -31.80
CA GLY A 396 3.89 -20.86 -32.28
C GLY A 396 2.98 -20.33 -31.17
N PRO A 397 1.79 -19.85 -31.55
CA PRO A 397 0.84 -19.30 -30.59
C PRO A 397 0.31 -20.32 -29.57
N LEU A 398 0.18 -21.61 -29.93
CA LEU A 398 -0.20 -22.66 -28.98
C LEU A 398 0.89 -22.88 -27.93
N PHE A 399 2.14 -23.01 -28.37
CA PHE A 399 3.29 -23.19 -27.49
C PHE A 399 3.55 -21.95 -26.62
N PHE A 400 3.29 -20.75 -27.13
CA PHE A 400 3.26 -19.52 -26.34
C PHE A 400 2.22 -19.60 -25.21
N LEU A 401 0.97 -19.95 -25.52
CA LEU A 401 -0.09 -20.06 -24.53
C LEU A 401 0.29 -21.05 -23.42
N ILE A 402 0.79 -22.23 -23.80
CA ILE A 402 1.24 -23.25 -22.85
C ILE A 402 2.36 -22.71 -21.96
N ARG A 403 3.39 -22.10 -22.56
CA ARG A 403 4.51 -21.52 -21.81
C ARG A 403 4.04 -20.43 -20.86
N PHE A 404 3.19 -19.52 -21.32
CA PHE A 404 2.68 -18.43 -20.51
C PHE A 404 1.82 -18.94 -19.35
N VAL A 405 0.89 -19.88 -19.60
CA VAL A 405 0.03 -20.46 -18.58
C VAL A 405 0.85 -21.16 -17.51
N VAL A 406 1.78 -22.04 -17.91
CA VAL A 406 2.58 -22.80 -16.96
C VAL A 406 3.48 -21.89 -16.14
N ARG A 407 4.18 -20.94 -16.77
CA ARG A 407 5.09 -20.03 -16.07
C ARG A 407 4.40 -18.97 -15.24
N ARG A 408 3.14 -18.62 -15.54
CA ARG A 408 2.42 -17.57 -14.79
C ARG A 408 1.44 -18.12 -13.76
N TYR A 409 0.75 -19.21 -14.09
CA TYR A 409 -0.37 -19.75 -13.32
C TYR A 409 -0.21 -21.22 -12.95
N GLY A 410 0.85 -21.88 -13.45
CA GLY A 410 1.20 -23.23 -13.06
C GLY A 410 0.56 -24.32 -13.91
N ILE A 411 0.94 -25.56 -13.61
CA ILE A 411 0.45 -26.76 -14.32
C ILE A 411 -1.04 -26.96 -14.04
N PHE A 412 -1.53 -26.55 -12.88
CA PHE A 412 -2.95 -26.62 -12.55
C PHE A 412 -3.84 -25.86 -13.55
N ALA A 413 -3.46 -24.62 -13.90
CA ALA A 413 -4.19 -23.83 -14.89
C ALA A 413 -4.12 -24.46 -16.28
N LEU A 414 -2.98 -25.06 -16.66
CA LEU A 414 -2.88 -25.82 -17.90
C LEU A 414 -3.82 -27.03 -17.92
N ASN A 415 -3.94 -27.78 -16.81
CA ASN A 415 -4.87 -28.91 -16.77
C ASN A 415 -6.32 -28.48 -16.96
N LYS A 416 -6.72 -27.33 -16.39
CA LYS A 416 -8.05 -26.77 -16.64
C LYS A 416 -8.27 -26.50 -18.13
N LEU A 417 -7.25 -25.97 -18.83
CA LEU A 417 -7.32 -25.77 -20.29
C LEU A 417 -7.43 -27.10 -21.04
N MET A 418 -6.64 -28.11 -20.64
CA MET A 418 -6.68 -29.45 -21.23
C MET A 418 -8.03 -30.15 -21.02
N GLU A 419 -8.67 -29.97 -19.87
CA GLU A 419 -10.03 -30.48 -19.57
C GLU A 419 -11.08 -29.85 -20.48
N LEU A 420 -10.97 -28.55 -20.76
CA LEU A 420 -11.90 -27.83 -21.62
C LEU A 420 -11.72 -28.21 -23.10
N GLN A 421 -10.47 -28.44 -23.54
CA GLN A 421 -10.15 -28.72 -24.94
C GLN A 421 -9.24 -29.96 -25.12
N PRO A 422 -9.72 -31.18 -24.79
CA PRO A 422 -8.89 -32.38 -24.79
C PRO A 422 -8.20 -32.65 -26.13
N GLN A 423 -8.93 -32.43 -27.24
CA GLN A 423 -8.43 -32.74 -28.58
C GLN A 423 -7.17 -31.92 -28.95
N GLN A 424 -7.10 -30.66 -28.53
CA GLN A 424 -5.98 -29.75 -28.83
C GLN A 424 -4.67 -30.15 -28.13
N PHE A 425 -4.76 -30.83 -27.00
CA PHE A 425 -3.60 -31.23 -26.18
C PHE A 425 -3.28 -32.72 -26.30
N SER A 426 -3.90 -33.43 -27.24
CA SER A 426 -3.69 -34.88 -27.45
C SER A 426 -2.22 -35.25 -27.74
N TRP A 427 -1.43 -34.35 -28.33
CA TRP A 427 0.01 -34.54 -28.58
C TRP A 427 0.88 -34.53 -27.31
N VAL A 428 0.37 -33.98 -26.20
CA VAL A 428 1.05 -33.99 -24.89
C VAL A 428 1.13 -35.41 -24.34
N LEU A 429 0.25 -36.30 -24.80
CA LEU A 429 0.15 -37.68 -24.34
C LEU A 429 1.02 -38.63 -25.18
N SER A 430 1.53 -39.68 -24.53
CA SER A 430 2.02 -40.85 -25.26
C SER A 430 0.83 -41.56 -25.94
N SER A 431 1.06 -42.22 -27.08
CA SER A 431 0.02 -42.72 -28.00
C SER A 431 -0.98 -43.75 -27.42
N ASN A 432 -0.90 -44.09 -26.14
CA ASN A 432 -1.64 -45.17 -25.48
C ASN A 432 -2.40 -44.73 -24.20
N ILE A 433 -2.40 -43.45 -23.81
CA ILE A 433 -3.03 -42.98 -22.55
C ILE A 433 -4.22 -42.08 -22.88
N ASP A 434 -5.38 -42.35 -22.28
CA ASP A 434 -6.58 -41.50 -22.38
C ASP A 434 -6.36 -40.18 -21.62
N ILE A 435 -6.88 -39.04 -22.12
CA ILE A 435 -6.76 -37.74 -21.43
C ILE A 435 -7.37 -37.78 -20.04
N ASP A 436 -8.51 -38.45 -19.87
CA ASP A 436 -9.15 -38.58 -18.55
C ASP A 436 -8.29 -39.42 -17.60
N ASP A 437 -7.59 -40.43 -18.10
CA ASP A 437 -6.68 -41.25 -17.29
C ASP A 437 -5.36 -40.52 -17.01
N PHE A 438 -4.81 -39.79 -17.97
CA PHE A 438 -3.65 -38.88 -17.78
C PHE A 438 -3.97 -37.78 -16.76
N LEU A 439 -5.17 -37.20 -16.85
CA LEU A 439 -5.71 -36.25 -15.90
C LEU A 439 -6.17 -36.92 -14.58
N LYS A 440 -6.19 -38.25 -14.44
CA LYS A 440 -6.46 -38.91 -13.14
C LYS A 440 -5.20 -39.46 -12.50
N GLU A 441 -4.20 -39.86 -13.29
CA GLU A 441 -2.86 -40.28 -12.84
C GLU A 441 -2.00 -39.10 -12.35
N ARG A 442 -2.47 -37.88 -12.61
CA ARG A 442 -1.98 -36.57 -12.16
C ARG A 442 -0.95 -36.60 -11.01
N HIS A 443 0.25 -36.10 -11.33
CA HIS A 443 0.95 -35.04 -10.57
C HIS A 443 2.13 -35.34 -9.65
N PHE A 444 3.27 -35.78 -10.19
CA PHE A 444 4.49 -35.65 -9.38
C PHE A 444 5.63 -35.01 -10.14
N VAL A 445 5.77 -33.70 -9.91
CA VAL A 445 7.08 -33.09 -9.92
C VAL A 445 7.89 -33.77 -8.83
N ASN A 446 8.83 -34.62 -9.25
CA ASN A 446 9.78 -35.24 -8.34
C ASN A 446 10.80 -34.20 -7.88
N TYR A 447 10.45 -33.40 -6.87
CA TYR A 447 11.33 -32.36 -6.32
C TYR A 447 12.66 -32.91 -5.78
N GLY A 448 12.78 -34.22 -5.54
CA GLY A 448 14.05 -34.85 -5.19
C GLY A 448 15.08 -34.84 -6.34
N ALA A 449 14.62 -34.83 -7.60
CA ALA A 449 15.49 -34.82 -8.77
C ALA A 449 16.31 -33.52 -8.93
N ILE A 450 16.08 -32.49 -8.12
CA ILE A 450 17.03 -31.37 -8.04
C ILE A 450 18.43 -31.82 -7.57
N TYR A 451 18.56 -32.98 -6.91
CA TYR A 451 19.82 -33.56 -6.42
C TYR A 451 20.55 -34.46 -7.44
N GLN A 452 20.16 -34.43 -8.72
CA GLN A 452 20.85 -35.20 -9.75
C GLN A 452 22.36 -34.82 -9.87
N PRO A 453 23.25 -35.78 -10.20
CA PRO A 453 22.96 -37.18 -10.57
C PRO A 453 22.79 -38.13 -9.35
N GLN A 454 23.11 -37.68 -8.14
CA GLN A 454 23.11 -38.54 -6.94
C GLN A 454 21.71 -39.12 -6.64
N TYR A 455 20.67 -38.33 -6.91
CA TYR A 455 19.29 -38.76 -6.72
C TYR A 455 18.91 -39.97 -7.58
N GLN A 456 19.37 -40.05 -8.83
CA GLN A 456 19.08 -41.17 -9.73
C GLN A 456 19.55 -42.50 -9.12
N GLU A 457 20.79 -42.54 -8.64
CA GLU A 457 21.36 -43.75 -8.03
C GLU A 457 20.54 -44.23 -6.83
N PHE A 458 20.01 -43.30 -6.03
CA PHE A 458 19.13 -43.63 -4.90
C PHE A 458 17.77 -44.15 -5.36
N TYR A 459 17.15 -43.48 -6.32
CA TYR A 459 15.83 -43.86 -6.82
C TYR A 459 15.86 -45.22 -7.53
N GLU A 460 16.89 -45.49 -8.33
CA GLU A 460 17.09 -46.80 -8.99
C GLU A 460 17.31 -47.91 -7.97
N ALA A 461 18.13 -47.69 -6.95
CA ALA A 461 18.38 -48.68 -5.90
C ALA A 461 17.12 -48.99 -5.06
N ILE A 462 16.29 -47.99 -4.78
CA ILE A 462 14.98 -48.19 -4.12
C ILE A 462 14.03 -48.93 -5.06
N SER A 463 13.99 -48.55 -6.34
CA SER A 463 13.15 -49.19 -7.34
C SER A 463 13.50 -50.66 -7.49
N GLU A 464 14.79 -51.01 -7.62
CA GLU A 464 15.32 -52.39 -7.64
C GLU A 464 14.86 -53.19 -6.41
N ALA A 465 15.03 -52.61 -5.21
CA ALA A 465 14.61 -53.24 -3.95
C ALA A 465 13.09 -53.47 -3.86
N THR A 466 12.30 -52.71 -4.63
CA THR A 466 10.84 -52.83 -4.68
C THR A 466 10.31 -53.63 -5.89
N THR A 467 11.18 -54.13 -6.76
CA THR A 467 10.80 -55.04 -7.88
C THR A 467 10.38 -56.43 -7.37
N SER A 468 10.10 -57.37 -8.29
CA SER A 468 9.79 -58.76 -7.96
C SER A 468 10.95 -59.54 -7.35
N THR A 469 12.21 -59.12 -7.57
CA THR A 469 13.40 -59.81 -7.04
C THR A 469 13.69 -59.45 -5.58
N GLY A 470 13.31 -58.23 -5.14
CA GLY A 470 13.48 -57.76 -3.77
C GLY A 470 14.93 -57.67 -3.29
N ASP A 471 15.89 -57.36 -4.18
CA ASP A 471 17.32 -57.26 -3.83
C ASP A 471 17.63 -55.89 -3.18
N PHE A 472 18.04 -55.92 -1.91
CA PHE A 472 18.40 -54.72 -1.13
C PHE A 472 19.90 -54.37 -1.22
N LYS A 473 20.74 -55.13 -1.95
CA LYS A 473 22.19 -54.89 -2.01
C LYS A 473 22.55 -53.54 -2.61
N ALA A 474 21.88 -53.13 -3.68
CA ALA A 474 22.09 -51.81 -4.26
C ALA A 474 21.75 -50.71 -3.26
N LEU A 475 20.61 -50.85 -2.58
CA LEU A 475 20.15 -49.92 -1.55
C LEU A 475 21.10 -49.85 -0.34
N GLU A 476 21.63 -50.99 0.11
CA GLU A 476 22.63 -51.04 1.18
C GLU A 476 23.93 -50.33 0.78
N ARG A 477 24.40 -50.53 -0.46
CA ARG A 477 25.60 -49.85 -0.99
C ARG A 477 25.43 -48.33 -0.99
N VAL A 478 24.33 -47.81 -1.53
CA VAL A 478 24.12 -46.36 -1.62
C VAL A 478 23.91 -45.73 -0.23
N CYS A 479 23.24 -46.42 0.70
CA CYS A 479 23.14 -46.00 2.10
C CYS A 479 24.52 -45.92 2.78
N ASN A 480 25.40 -46.89 2.54
CA ASN A 480 26.73 -46.90 3.14
C ASN A 480 27.66 -45.82 2.56
N ASN A 481 27.44 -45.41 1.31
CA ASN A 481 28.19 -44.33 0.67
C ASN A 481 27.82 -42.92 1.18
N ALA A 482 26.69 -42.77 1.87
CA ALA A 482 26.28 -41.47 2.44
C ALA A 482 27.16 -41.09 3.64
N THR A 483 28.13 -40.21 3.46
CA THR A 483 29.13 -39.85 4.49
C THR A 483 28.66 -38.82 5.51
N SER A 484 27.57 -38.10 5.26
CA SER A 484 26.96 -37.14 6.19
C SER A 484 25.44 -37.28 6.28
N ALA A 485 24.82 -36.64 7.28
CA ALA A 485 23.36 -36.57 7.38
C ALA A 485 22.73 -35.85 6.18
N SER A 486 23.39 -34.83 5.64
CA SER A 486 22.92 -34.08 4.47
C SER A 486 22.84 -34.94 3.21
N ASN A 487 23.71 -35.95 3.05
CA ASN A 487 23.65 -36.92 1.95
C ASN A 487 22.44 -37.86 2.05
N LEU A 488 21.81 -37.99 3.23
CA LEU A 488 20.62 -38.84 3.43
C LEU A 488 19.32 -38.12 3.06
N VAL A 489 19.31 -36.78 2.98
CA VAL A 489 18.12 -36.00 2.60
C VAL A 489 17.56 -36.41 1.24
N PRO A 490 18.35 -36.38 0.13
CA PRO A 490 17.85 -36.83 -1.18
C PRO A 490 17.40 -38.29 -1.20
N LEU A 491 18.04 -39.16 -0.42
CA LEU A 491 17.64 -40.57 -0.29
C LEU A 491 16.26 -40.71 0.39
N ILE A 492 15.98 -39.94 1.44
CA ILE A 492 14.67 -39.94 2.11
C ILE A 492 13.59 -39.35 1.21
N MET A 493 13.91 -38.29 0.46
CA MET A 493 13.01 -37.78 -0.57
C MET A 493 12.68 -38.84 -1.63
N ALA A 494 13.65 -39.66 -2.03
CA ALA A 494 13.42 -40.78 -2.95
C ALA A 494 12.51 -41.86 -2.36
N PHE A 495 12.67 -42.19 -1.07
CA PHE A 495 11.75 -43.11 -0.37
C PHE A 495 10.32 -42.55 -0.31
N GLN A 496 10.17 -41.28 0.09
CA GLN A 496 8.86 -40.61 0.13
C GLN A 496 8.21 -40.63 -1.26
N TYR A 497 8.95 -40.27 -2.30
CA TYR A 497 8.47 -40.27 -3.68
C TYR A 497 8.01 -41.66 -4.13
N ARG A 498 8.80 -42.71 -3.84
CA ARG A 498 8.42 -44.10 -4.17
C ARG A 498 7.15 -44.56 -3.46
N ILE A 499 6.97 -44.18 -2.19
CA ILE A 499 5.76 -44.46 -1.41
C ILE A 499 4.57 -43.71 -1.98
N GLN A 500 4.76 -42.44 -2.31
CA GLN A 500 3.72 -41.60 -2.89
C GLN A 500 3.21 -42.18 -4.22
N LEU A 501 4.11 -42.62 -5.10
CA LEU A 501 3.76 -43.36 -6.31
C LEU A 501 2.91 -44.61 -6.01
N SER A 502 3.22 -45.35 -4.95
CA SER A 502 2.46 -46.55 -4.60
C SER A 502 1.03 -46.27 -4.11
N TYR A 503 0.77 -45.12 -3.48
CA TYR A 503 -0.56 -44.80 -2.95
C TYR A 503 -1.46 -44.14 -3.98
N VAL A 504 -0.90 -43.32 -4.86
CA VAL A 504 -1.67 -42.42 -5.71
C VAL A 504 -1.75 -42.91 -7.17
N SER A 505 -0.74 -43.61 -7.67
CA SER A 505 -0.71 -44.08 -9.06
C SER A 505 -1.84 -45.08 -9.37
N SER A 506 -2.48 -44.92 -10.51
CA SER A 506 -3.44 -45.89 -11.06
C SER A 506 -2.75 -47.07 -11.76
N THR A 507 -1.49 -46.90 -12.16
CA THR A 507 -0.69 -47.94 -12.81
C THR A 507 -0.36 -49.11 -11.86
N PRO A 508 -0.75 -50.36 -12.16
CA PRO A 508 -0.54 -51.51 -11.28
C PRO A 508 0.94 -51.83 -10.95
N SER A 509 1.87 -51.46 -11.83
CA SER A 509 3.31 -51.65 -11.61
C SER A 509 3.90 -50.77 -10.51
N ASN A 510 3.24 -49.65 -10.19
CA ASN A 510 3.70 -48.70 -9.19
C ASN A 510 3.22 -49.08 -7.78
N GLU A 511 2.16 -49.89 -7.67
CA GLU A 511 1.60 -50.36 -6.41
C GLU A 511 2.57 -51.32 -5.69
N LEU A 512 2.90 -50.99 -4.44
CA LEU A 512 3.69 -51.85 -3.56
C LEU A 512 2.77 -52.79 -2.81
N SER A 513 3.02 -54.10 -2.92
CA SER A 513 2.35 -55.08 -2.06
C SER A 513 2.71 -54.87 -0.59
N PHE A 514 1.80 -55.30 0.29
CA PHE A 514 1.99 -55.20 1.75
C PHE A 514 3.32 -55.83 2.23
N ASP A 515 3.70 -56.98 1.67
CA ASP A 515 4.95 -57.65 2.02
C ASP A 515 6.19 -56.84 1.62
N LYS A 516 6.13 -56.14 0.48
CA LYS A 516 7.23 -55.27 0.01
C LYS A 516 7.35 -54.02 0.88
N MET A 517 6.24 -53.37 1.23
CA MET A 517 6.26 -52.25 2.18
C MET A 517 6.85 -52.69 3.54
N LYS A 518 6.46 -53.87 4.03
CA LYS A 518 7.00 -54.43 5.28
C LYS A 518 8.50 -54.72 5.20
N ALA A 519 8.99 -55.24 4.07
CA ALA A 519 10.42 -55.45 3.84
C ALA A 519 11.20 -54.13 3.81
N LEU A 520 10.65 -53.11 3.14
CA LEU A 520 11.23 -51.75 3.10
C LEU A 520 11.32 -51.14 4.50
N HIS A 521 10.24 -51.21 5.29
CA HIS A 521 10.23 -50.73 6.68
C HIS A 521 11.25 -51.48 7.54
N LYS A 522 11.38 -52.80 7.36
CA LYS A 522 12.38 -53.60 8.06
C LYS A 522 13.80 -53.17 7.70
N PHE A 523 14.08 -52.93 6.43
CA PHE A 523 15.38 -52.43 5.97
C PHE A 523 15.71 -51.07 6.62
N ILE A 524 14.79 -50.11 6.57
CA ILE A 524 14.98 -48.78 7.16
C ILE A 524 15.34 -48.86 8.65
N ASN A 525 14.58 -49.65 9.41
CA ASN A 525 14.82 -49.83 10.85
C ASN A 525 16.17 -50.50 11.16
N GLN A 526 16.67 -51.35 10.26
CA GLN A 526 17.93 -52.08 10.43
C GLN A 526 19.15 -51.34 9.85
N CYS A 527 18.93 -50.30 9.04
CA CYS A 527 19.99 -49.57 8.38
C CYS A 527 20.88 -48.83 9.41
N LYS A 528 22.14 -49.25 9.52
CA LYS A 528 23.12 -48.66 10.44
C LYS A 528 23.31 -47.15 10.21
N ARG A 529 23.16 -46.68 8.98
CA ARG A 529 23.41 -45.28 8.63
C ARG A 529 22.30 -44.35 9.12
N PHE A 530 21.04 -44.72 8.96
CA PHE A 530 19.92 -43.97 9.57
C PHE A 530 20.03 -43.98 11.09
N ASN A 531 20.34 -45.13 11.68
CA ASN A 531 20.51 -45.27 13.14
C ASN A 531 21.68 -44.45 13.71
N SER A 532 22.64 -44.04 12.87
CA SER A 532 23.76 -43.17 13.29
C SER A 532 23.34 -41.70 13.49
N TYR A 533 22.15 -41.31 13.00
CA TYR A 533 21.62 -39.95 13.07
C TYR A 533 20.21 -39.99 13.68
N PRO A 534 20.07 -39.94 15.02
CA PRO A 534 18.79 -40.13 15.71
C PRO A 534 17.67 -39.21 15.22
N GLU A 535 18.00 -37.97 14.91
CA GLU A 535 17.06 -36.96 14.42
C GLU A 535 16.51 -37.31 13.03
N ILE A 536 17.39 -37.76 12.13
CA ILE A 536 17.02 -38.23 10.78
C ILE A 536 16.23 -39.54 10.87
N SER A 537 16.62 -40.45 11.77
CA SER A 537 15.91 -41.71 12.01
C SER A 537 14.45 -41.48 12.43
N LYS A 538 14.17 -40.50 13.28
CA LYS A 538 12.80 -40.13 13.66
C LYS A 538 11.99 -39.59 12.47
N CYS A 539 12.64 -38.78 11.62
CA CYS A 539 11.98 -38.20 10.45
C CYS A 539 11.62 -39.28 9.43
N ILE A 540 12.55 -40.18 9.08
CA ILE A 540 12.27 -41.25 8.11
C ILE A 540 11.22 -42.24 8.64
N GLU A 541 11.20 -42.52 9.95
CA GLU A 541 10.14 -43.32 10.56
C GLU A 541 8.76 -42.66 10.39
N GLU A 542 8.66 -41.35 10.66
CA GLU A 542 7.39 -40.63 10.53
C GLU A 542 6.95 -40.50 9.06
N ILE A 543 7.87 -40.12 8.16
CA ILE A 543 7.56 -39.85 6.75
C ILE A 543 7.27 -41.13 5.98
N VAL A 544 8.14 -42.14 6.13
CA VAL A 544 8.15 -43.32 5.27
C VAL A 544 7.37 -44.47 5.91
N ILE A 545 7.62 -44.77 7.19
CA ILE A 545 7.01 -45.94 7.85
C ILE A 545 5.57 -45.64 8.30
N LYS A 546 5.33 -44.45 8.86
CA LYS A 546 4.02 -44.05 9.39
C LYS A 546 3.17 -43.26 8.41
N ASN A 547 3.70 -42.96 7.21
CA ASN A 547 3.04 -42.12 6.20
C ASN A 547 2.49 -40.81 6.80
N CYS A 548 3.35 -40.07 7.51
CA CYS A 548 3.06 -38.78 8.13
C CYS A 548 1.85 -38.78 9.09
N SER A 549 1.67 -39.85 9.87
CA SER A 549 0.56 -40.01 10.82
C SER A 549 0.31 -38.84 11.78
N LYS A 550 1.36 -38.07 12.12
CA LYS A 550 1.27 -36.90 13.01
C LYS A 550 0.66 -35.65 12.35
N ILE A 551 0.73 -35.56 11.03
CA ILE A 551 0.26 -34.41 10.25
C ILE A 551 -0.77 -34.92 9.23
N PRO A 552 -2.04 -35.08 9.64
CA PRO A 552 -3.10 -35.61 8.78
C PRO A 552 -3.21 -34.90 7.42
N GLU A 553 -2.96 -33.59 7.40
CA GLU A 553 -3.07 -32.69 6.24
C GLU A 553 -2.03 -32.97 5.16
N ILE A 554 -0.91 -33.64 5.51
CA ILE A 554 0.14 -34.05 4.55
C ILE A 554 0.29 -35.57 4.45
N LYS A 555 -0.65 -36.33 5.00
CA LYS A 555 -0.72 -37.76 4.73
C LYS A 555 -0.99 -37.96 3.24
N VAL A 556 -0.30 -38.93 2.62
CA VAL A 556 -0.53 -39.21 1.19
C VAL A 556 -1.94 -39.80 1.02
N SER A 557 -2.77 -39.13 0.22
CA SER A 557 -4.11 -39.60 -0.20
C SER A 557 -4.26 -39.61 -1.73
N LYS A 558 -5.22 -40.39 -2.22
CA LYS A 558 -5.57 -40.42 -3.65
C LYS A 558 -6.28 -39.14 -4.11
N GLU A 559 -7.00 -38.47 -3.20
CA GLU A 559 -7.74 -37.24 -3.49
C GLU A 559 -6.91 -35.95 -3.26
N ASP A 560 -5.61 -36.07 -3.05
CA ASP A 560 -4.74 -34.90 -2.80
C ASP A 560 -4.76 -33.93 -3.98
N SER A 561 -4.95 -32.64 -3.69
CA SER A 561 -4.81 -31.60 -4.70
C SER A 561 -3.33 -31.43 -5.09
N PHE A 562 -3.10 -30.82 -6.26
CA PHE A 562 -1.74 -30.49 -6.69
C PHE A 562 -1.01 -29.59 -5.70
N GLU A 563 -1.71 -28.59 -5.15
CA GLU A 563 -1.20 -27.67 -4.14
C GLU A 563 -0.74 -28.44 -2.88
N THR A 564 -1.55 -29.41 -2.41
CA THR A 564 -1.20 -30.26 -1.26
C THR A 564 0.13 -31.02 -1.48
N ILE A 565 0.39 -31.48 -2.70
CA ILE A 565 1.65 -32.19 -3.03
C ILE A 565 2.87 -31.26 -2.92
N ILE A 566 2.75 -30.03 -3.42
CA ILE A 566 3.81 -29.01 -3.32
C ILE A 566 4.10 -28.74 -1.85
N PHE A 567 3.07 -28.40 -1.07
CA PHE A 567 3.24 -28.03 0.34
C PHE A 567 3.78 -29.18 1.18
N ARG A 568 3.31 -30.41 0.96
CA ARG A 568 3.83 -31.62 1.61
C ARG A 568 5.32 -31.79 1.35
N THR A 569 5.72 -31.75 0.08
CA THR A 569 7.11 -32.01 -0.30
C THR A 569 8.04 -30.91 0.21
N LEU A 570 7.58 -29.66 0.20
CA LEU A 570 8.28 -28.53 0.78
C LEU A 570 8.46 -28.65 2.29
N LEU A 571 7.40 -29.03 3.01
CA LEU A 571 7.42 -29.25 4.45
C LEU A 571 8.43 -30.34 4.82
N ILE A 572 8.36 -31.49 4.14
CA ILE A 572 9.27 -32.63 4.34
C ILE A 572 10.72 -32.22 4.07
N HIS A 573 10.99 -31.60 2.92
CA HIS A 573 12.35 -31.21 2.55
C HIS A 573 12.91 -30.16 3.52
N SER A 574 12.10 -29.22 3.99
CA SER A 574 12.49 -28.20 4.98
C SER A 574 12.92 -28.85 6.30
N VAL A 575 12.09 -29.74 6.84
CA VAL A 575 12.36 -30.44 8.11
C VAL A 575 13.60 -31.32 8.00
N LEU A 576 13.73 -32.11 6.93
CA LEU A 576 14.91 -32.95 6.71
C LEU A 576 16.19 -32.14 6.60
N THR A 577 16.15 -31.02 5.89
CA THR A 577 17.30 -30.13 5.70
C THR A 577 17.74 -29.49 7.03
N VAL A 578 16.79 -29.01 7.84
CA VAL A 578 17.09 -28.43 9.15
C VAL A 578 17.66 -29.48 10.09
N GLN A 579 17.09 -30.69 10.11
CA GLN A 579 17.59 -31.81 10.92
C GLN A 579 18.97 -32.29 10.47
N ALA A 580 19.26 -32.30 9.17
CA ALA A 580 20.58 -32.72 8.66
C ALA A 580 21.68 -31.70 8.97
N ASN A 581 21.34 -30.41 9.07
CA ASN A 581 22.31 -29.31 9.17
C ASN A 581 22.26 -28.56 10.51
N TRP A 582 21.67 -29.14 11.56
CA TRP A 582 21.48 -28.48 12.86
C TRP A 582 22.76 -27.94 13.51
N LYS A 583 23.92 -28.52 13.18
CA LYS A 583 25.25 -28.09 13.67
C LYS A 583 25.75 -26.80 13.02
N SER A 584 25.14 -26.38 11.91
CA SER A 584 25.46 -25.10 11.28
C SER A 584 24.96 -23.94 12.16
N PRO A 585 25.77 -22.92 12.46
CA PRO A 585 25.33 -21.80 13.30
C PRO A 585 24.10 -21.06 12.76
N LEU A 586 23.93 -20.99 11.43
CA LEU A 586 22.78 -20.33 10.80
C LEU A 586 21.51 -21.18 10.84
N ILE A 587 21.62 -22.50 10.93
CA ILE A 587 20.47 -23.43 10.96
C ILE A 587 20.07 -23.78 12.40
N SER A 588 21.00 -23.68 13.35
CA SER A 588 20.79 -24.06 14.75
C SER A 588 19.55 -23.42 15.39
N MET A 589 19.28 -22.13 15.14
CA MET A 589 18.09 -21.45 15.64
C MET A 589 16.80 -22.03 15.06
N ILE A 590 16.76 -22.30 13.74
CA ILE A 590 15.62 -22.93 13.07
C ILE A 590 15.40 -24.34 13.62
N HIS A 591 16.47 -25.09 13.88
CA HIS A 591 16.38 -26.39 14.54
C HIS A 591 15.83 -26.29 15.97
N THR A 592 16.14 -25.22 16.70
CA THR A 592 15.52 -24.96 18.02
C THR A 592 14.02 -24.67 17.91
N LEU A 593 13.54 -23.99 16.86
CA LEU A 593 12.10 -23.86 16.60
C LEU A 593 11.42 -25.23 16.40
N LEU A 594 12.11 -26.18 15.76
CA LEU A 594 11.61 -27.53 15.53
C LEU A 594 11.54 -28.37 16.82
N THR A 595 12.51 -28.21 17.71
CA THR A 595 12.74 -29.13 18.84
C THR A 595 12.29 -28.59 20.20
N SER A 596 12.42 -27.28 20.43
CA SER A 596 12.11 -26.60 21.69
C SER A 596 11.75 -25.11 21.47
N PRO A 597 10.67 -24.81 20.72
CA PRO A 597 10.32 -23.44 20.31
C PRO A 597 10.10 -22.47 21.47
N ASN A 598 9.58 -22.96 22.59
CA ASN A 598 9.41 -22.24 23.85
C ASN A 598 10.71 -21.58 24.40
N THR A 599 11.88 -22.06 24.03
CA THR A 599 13.16 -21.45 24.44
C THR A 599 13.48 -20.14 23.73
N LEU A 600 12.77 -19.83 22.63
CA LEU A 600 13.01 -18.67 21.77
C LEU A 600 12.04 -17.50 22.01
N GLN A 601 11.24 -17.54 23.08
CA GLN A 601 10.28 -16.48 23.42
C GLN A 601 10.93 -15.09 23.56
N SER A 602 12.18 -15.05 24.02
CA SER A 602 12.94 -13.81 24.22
C SER A 602 13.86 -13.44 23.04
N CYS A 603 13.80 -14.20 21.94
CA CYS A 603 14.62 -13.99 20.75
C CYS A 603 13.91 -13.12 19.71
N MET A 604 14.70 -12.40 18.91
CA MET A 604 14.25 -11.68 17.72
C MET A 604 14.24 -12.61 16.52
N LEU A 605 13.13 -13.32 16.30
CA LEU A 605 13.03 -14.25 15.19
C LEU A 605 13.17 -13.53 13.84
N PRO A 606 13.91 -14.11 12.87
CA PRO A 606 14.06 -13.53 11.55
C PRO A 606 12.73 -13.59 10.78
N GLY A 607 12.53 -12.65 9.87
CA GLY A 607 11.29 -12.55 9.08
C GLY A 607 10.03 -12.14 9.88
N MET A 608 10.13 -11.80 11.17
CA MET A 608 8.97 -11.31 11.95
C MET A 608 8.79 -9.79 11.86
N PRO A 609 7.57 -9.25 12.00
CA PRO A 609 7.36 -7.83 12.24
C PRO A 609 8.15 -7.33 13.47
N CYS A 610 8.79 -6.17 13.36
CA CYS A 610 9.31 -5.44 14.52
C CYS A 610 8.65 -4.07 14.57
N ASN A 611 8.17 -3.67 15.75
CA ASN A 611 7.69 -2.31 16.01
C ASN A 611 8.90 -1.35 16.04
N THR A 612 9.50 -1.08 14.87
CA THR A 612 10.66 -0.20 14.70
C THR A 612 10.26 1.26 14.48
N ASN A 613 9.34 1.77 15.29
CA ASN A 613 9.25 3.24 15.47
C ASN A 613 10.50 3.80 16.19
N ALA A 614 11.48 2.96 16.53
CA ALA A 614 12.80 3.37 17.03
C ALA A 614 13.80 3.79 15.92
N SER A 615 13.51 3.56 14.63
CA SER A 615 14.36 4.09 13.55
C SER A 615 14.02 5.55 13.25
N THR A 616 14.69 6.44 13.98
CA THR A 616 15.10 7.78 13.55
C THR A 616 14.01 8.70 12.99
N VAL A 617 13.31 9.40 13.89
CA VAL A 617 13.45 10.86 13.95
C VAL A 617 13.35 11.24 15.42
N ASN A 618 14.26 12.08 15.91
CA ASN A 618 13.94 13.01 17.00
C ASN A 618 12.86 13.97 16.48
N MET A 619 11.67 13.45 16.18
CA MET A 619 10.54 14.27 15.85
C MET A 619 10.10 14.87 17.17
N GLU A 620 10.21 16.19 17.26
CA GLU A 620 9.27 16.99 18.01
C GLU A 620 7.88 16.79 17.38
N VAL A 621 7.30 15.61 17.57
CA VAL A 621 5.84 15.48 17.56
C VAL A 621 5.40 16.44 18.66
N PRO A 622 4.47 17.37 18.42
CA PRO A 622 3.89 18.16 19.49
C PRO A 622 3.32 17.17 20.51
N LEU A 623 4.03 16.98 21.63
CA LEU A 623 3.55 16.15 22.72
C LEU A 623 2.26 16.78 23.19
N PHE A 624 1.16 16.05 23.03
CA PHE A 624 -0.14 16.48 23.49
C PHE A 624 -0.10 16.58 25.02
N PRO A 625 -0.44 17.74 25.61
CA PRO A 625 -0.58 17.87 27.05
C PRO A 625 -1.42 16.74 27.67
N GLU A 626 -0.94 16.15 28.76
CA GLU A 626 -1.61 15.03 29.44
C GLU A 626 -2.13 15.45 30.81
N CYS A 627 -3.26 14.88 31.23
CA CYS A 627 -3.69 14.97 32.63
C CYS A 627 -3.04 13.87 33.48
N ALA A 628 -3.04 14.03 34.80
CA ALA A 628 -2.48 13.03 35.73
C ALA A 628 -3.11 11.60 35.63
N MET A 629 -4.20 11.41 34.88
CA MET A 629 -4.82 10.11 34.61
C MET A 629 -4.56 9.58 33.19
N GLY A 630 -3.69 10.23 32.39
CA GLY A 630 -3.25 9.74 31.08
C GLY A 630 -4.11 10.16 29.88
N HIS A 631 -5.15 10.98 30.06
CA HIS A 631 -5.91 11.55 28.93
C HIS A 631 -5.09 12.63 28.20
N LYS A 632 -4.94 12.49 26.88
CA LYS A 632 -4.12 13.34 25.98
C LYS A 632 -4.98 14.43 25.30
N PHE A 633 -4.49 15.66 25.17
CA PHE A 633 -5.23 16.81 24.61
C PHE A 633 -4.42 17.63 23.59
N PRO A 634 -5.05 18.34 22.64
CA PRO A 634 -4.37 19.28 21.73
C PRO A 634 -3.47 20.29 22.47
N SER A 635 -2.36 20.70 21.84
CA SER A 635 -1.35 21.62 22.41
C SER A 635 -1.89 23.00 22.85
N THR A 636 -3.11 23.34 22.44
CA THR A 636 -3.82 24.58 22.79
C THR A 636 -4.49 24.56 24.17
N MET A 637 -4.49 23.42 24.88
CA MET A 637 -5.24 23.20 26.14
C MET A 637 -4.39 23.18 27.43
N VAL A 638 -3.17 23.71 27.38
CA VAL A 638 -2.27 23.82 28.54
C VAL A 638 -2.91 24.71 29.63
N ASP A 639 -2.81 24.31 30.90
CA ASP A 639 -3.40 24.99 32.08
C ASP A 639 -4.95 24.97 32.17
N ILE A 640 -5.60 24.07 31.43
CA ILE A 640 -7.04 23.79 31.51
C ILE A 640 -7.30 22.51 32.30
N SER A 641 -8.44 22.43 32.99
CA SER A 641 -8.89 21.20 33.67
C SER A 641 -9.32 20.16 32.63
N CYS A 642 -8.80 18.94 32.72
CA CYS A 642 -9.17 17.80 31.89
C CYS A 642 -10.69 17.68 31.79
N PRO A 643 -11.27 17.71 30.57
CA PRO A 643 -12.70 17.57 30.37
C PRO A 643 -13.24 16.24 30.91
N GLU A 644 -12.44 15.18 30.84
CA GLU A 644 -12.89 13.85 31.24
C GLU A 644 -12.82 13.64 32.75
N CYS A 645 -11.72 14.03 33.41
CA CYS A 645 -11.47 13.72 34.82
C CYS A 645 -11.23 14.93 35.76
N GLY A 646 -11.18 16.16 35.23
CA GLY A 646 -11.05 17.41 36.00
C GLY A 646 -9.63 17.75 36.49
N ASN A 647 -8.64 16.88 36.28
CA ASN A 647 -7.25 17.15 36.67
C ASN A 647 -6.58 18.17 35.75
N ILE A 648 -5.60 18.92 36.26
CA ILE A 648 -4.85 19.89 35.46
C ILE A 648 -4.13 19.16 34.33
N ILE A 649 -4.32 19.66 33.11
CA ILE A 649 -3.57 19.25 31.93
C ILE A 649 -2.17 19.87 32.06
N GLN A 650 -1.15 19.02 32.20
CA GLN A 650 0.22 19.45 32.39
C GLN A 650 0.87 19.76 31.03
N SER A 651 1.68 20.83 30.98
CA SER A 651 2.56 21.08 29.84
C SER A 651 3.41 19.84 29.59
N PRO A 652 3.58 19.42 28.31
CA PRO A 652 4.41 18.28 28.01
C PRO A 652 5.83 18.53 28.54
N GLN A 653 6.29 17.69 29.47
CA GLN A 653 7.71 17.45 29.59
C GLN A 653 8.14 16.71 28.32
N ALA A 654 9.24 17.11 27.70
CA ALA A 654 9.83 16.38 26.59
C ALA A 654 10.18 14.96 27.07
N ALA A 655 9.24 14.04 26.91
CA ALA A 655 9.49 12.63 27.11
C ALA A 655 10.11 12.13 25.81
N HIS A 656 11.29 11.53 25.91
CA HIS A 656 11.74 10.61 24.87
C HIS A 656 10.60 9.62 24.62
N PRO A 657 10.26 9.30 23.35
CA PRO A 657 9.24 8.30 23.07
C PRO A 657 9.54 7.08 23.94
N GLN A 658 8.56 6.65 24.74
CA GLN A 658 8.70 5.38 25.44
C GLN A 658 8.97 4.36 24.35
N SER A 659 10.21 3.88 24.30
CA SER A 659 10.61 2.81 23.40
C SER A 659 9.74 1.63 23.77
N ILE A 660 8.68 1.40 23.00
CA ILE A 660 7.97 0.13 23.05
C ILE A 660 9.07 -0.91 22.81
N PRO A 661 9.34 -1.81 23.77
CA PRO A 661 10.36 -2.81 23.58
C PRO A 661 10.02 -3.58 22.30
N PRO A 662 10.98 -3.78 21.38
CA PRO A 662 10.70 -4.55 20.18
C PRO A 662 10.17 -5.94 20.58
N SER A 663 9.08 -6.35 19.94
CA SER A 663 8.39 -7.61 20.25
C SER A 663 9.33 -8.79 20.02
N THR A 664 9.53 -9.61 21.05
CA THR A 664 10.30 -10.86 21.00
C THR A 664 9.38 -12.06 20.77
N GLY A 665 9.94 -13.17 20.28
CA GLY A 665 9.18 -14.37 19.94
C GLY A 665 8.54 -14.29 18.55
N TYR A 666 7.48 -15.07 18.34
CA TYR A 666 6.73 -15.09 17.09
C TYR A 666 5.59 -14.07 17.15
N VAL A 667 5.58 -13.13 16.21
CA VAL A 667 4.53 -12.11 16.09
C VAL A 667 3.59 -12.50 14.96
N PRO A 668 2.33 -12.88 15.26
CA PRO A 668 1.35 -13.25 14.24
C PRO A 668 1.05 -12.11 13.29
N VAL A 669 0.80 -12.48 12.04
CA VAL A 669 0.39 -11.59 10.96
C VAL A 669 -1.08 -11.85 10.63
N ALA A 670 -1.84 -10.80 10.38
CA ALA A 670 -3.25 -10.92 9.99
C ALA A 670 -3.39 -11.70 8.67
N ILE A 671 -4.30 -12.67 8.65
CA ILE A 671 -4.60 -13.46 7.44
C ILE A 671 -5.18 -12.53 6.37
N GLY A 672 -4.73 -12.69 5.11
CA GLY A 672 -5.23 -11.93 3.96
C GLY A 672 -4.65 -10.52 3.78
N CYS A 673 -3.71 -10.08 4.64
CA CYS A 673 -3.00 -8.82 4.46
C CYS A 673 -1.63 -9.06 3.82
N GLU A 674 -1.32 -8.38 2.72
CA GLU A 674 0.05 -8.36 2.19
C GLU A 674 0.98 -7.71 3.23
N THR A 675 2.00 -8.45 3.67
CA THR A 675 2.97 -7.90 4.61
C THR A 675 4.23 -7.45 3.89
N PRO A 676 4.59 -6.15 3.96
CA PRO A 676 5.87 -5.71 3.44
C PRO A 676 7.00 -6.39 4.23
N PRO A 677 8.16 -6.65 3.61
CA PRO A 677 9.28 -7.24 4.32
C PRO A 677 9.75 -6.31 5.44
N PHE A 678 9.99 -6.88 6.62
CA PHE A 678 10.48 -6.14 7.77
C PHE A 678 12.00 -6.25 7.89
N GLY A 679 12.68 -5.14 8.16
CA GLY A 679 14.12 -5.11 8.44
C GLY A 679 15.02 -5.12 7.20
N TYR A 680 16.08 -5.94 7.22
CA TYR A 680 17.12 -6.01 6.18
C TYR A 680 16.75 -6.87 4.96
N LEU A 681 15.74 -7.74 5.07
CA LEU A 681 15.40 -8.67 4.00
C LEU A 681 14.63 -8.02 2.87
N ASN A 682 14.98 -8.33 1.62
CA ASN A 682 14.11 -8.04 0.50
C ASN A 682 12.91 -9.00 0.43
N GLY A 683 11.87 -8.65 -0.35
CA GLY A 683 10.65 -9.45 -0.49
C GLY A 683 10.90 -10.94 -0.76
N ILE A 684 11.76 -11.27 -1.73
CA ILE A 684 12.11 -12.66 -2.05
C ILE A 684 12.70 -13.39 -0.85
N SER A 685 13.73 -12.82 -0.21
CA SER A 685 14.40 -13.46 0.92
C SER A 685 13.49 -13.57 2.14
N TYR A 686 12.64 -12.58 2.33
CA TYR A 686 11.64 -12.53 3.39
C TYR A 686 10.65 -13.69 3.26
N SER A 687 10.05 -13.88 2.09
CA SER A 687 9.12 -14.99 1.82
C SER A 687 9.78 -16.36 1.96
N ILE A 688 11.01 -16.54 1.45
CA ILE A 688 11.75 -17.82 1.56
C ILE A 688 12.02 -18.16 3.04
N ILE A 689 12.55 -17.21 3.82
CA ILE A 689 12.89 -17.44 5.23
C ILE A 689 11.63 -17.72 6.05
N ARG A 690 10.56 -16.93 5.88
CA ARG A 690 9.28 -17.15 6.56
C ARG A 690 8.67 -18.49 6.22
N CYS A 691 8.65 -18.86 4.94
CA CYS A 691 8.09 -20.14 4.51
C CYS A 691 8.81 -21.32 5.19
N ILE A 692 10.15 -21.29 5.25
CA ILE A 692 10.93 -22.33 5.94
C ILE A 692 10.59 -22.35 7.44
N ILE A 693 10.50 -21.19 8.10
CA ILE A 693 10.14 -21.10 9.52
C ILE A 693 8.72 -21.63 9.78
N HIS A 694 7.75 -21.28 8.94
CA HIS A 694 6.37 -21.75 9.09
C HIS A 694 6.25 -23.26 8.84
N CYS A 695 6.98 -23.83 7.87
CA CYS A 695 7.09 -25.28 7.73
C CYS A 695 7.59 -25.95 9.03
N ILE A 696 8.63 -25.36 9.63
CA ILE A 696 9.23 -25.90 10.86
C ILE A 696 8.29 -25.78 12.07
N LEU A 697 7.60 -24.64 12.22
CA LEU A 697 6.64 -24.42 13.30
C LEU A 697 5.38 -25.28 13.15
N LEU A 698 4.89 -25.47 11.93
CA LEU A 698 3.80 -26.39 11.64
C LEU A 698 4.18 -27.81 12.08
N TRP A 699 5.34 -28.31 11.65
CA TRP A 699 5.83 -29.63 12.07
C TRP A 699 5.96 -29.75 13.59
N ALA A 700 6.57 -28.75 14.24
CA ALA A 700 6.73 -28.74 15.70
C ALA A 700 5.38 -28.81 16.43
N THR A 701 4.38 -28.07 15.95
CA THR A 701 3.02 -28.06 16.52
C THR A 701 2.37 -29.44 16.42
N HIS A 702 2.51 -30.13 15.30
CA HIS A 702 2.00 -31.50 15.13
C HIS A 702 2.79 -32.55 15.91
N ASP A 703 4.09 -32.34 16.15
CA ASP A 703 4.91 -33.19 17.02
C ASP A 703 4.67 -32.94 18.53
N GLY A 704 3.62 -32.17 18.87
CA GLY A 704 3.22 -31.88 20.24
C GLY A 704 4.16 -30.92 20.97
N LYS A 705 4.97 -30.13 20.26
CA LYS A 705 5.78 -29.07 20.86
C LYS A 705 4.89 -27.90 21.24
N SER A 706 5.06 -27.37 22.45
CA SER A 706 4.35 -26.18 22.89
C SER A 706 4.89 -24.94 22.17
N VAL A 707 4.06 -24.39 21.28
CA VAL A 707 4.31 -23.12 20.56
C VAL A 707 3.62 -21.93 21.23
N GLU A 708 2.64 -22.16 22.12
CA GLU A 708 1.83 -21.09 22.73
C GLU A 708 2.68 -20.02 23.43
N HIS A 709 3.74 -20.41 24.14
CA HIS A 709 4.64 -19.48 24.81
C HIS A 709 5.52 -18.67 23.85
N LEU A 710 5.68 -19.11 22.60
CA LEU A 710 6.40 -18.38 21.57
C LEU A 710 5.54 -17.27 20.95
N LEU A 711 4.22 -17.45 20.89
CA LEU A 711 3.28 -16.59 20.16
C LEU A 711 2.95 -15.31 20.93
N HIS A 712 2.96 -14.18 20.24
CA HIS A 712 2.50 -12.90 20.77
C HIS A 712 1.02 -12.68 20.40
N GLY A 713 0.11 -12.98 21.33
CA GLY A 713 -1.34 -12.84 21.12
C GLY A 713 -2.04 -14.20 21.00
N LYS A 714 -3.36 -14.16 20.78
CA LYS A 714 -4.19 -15.37 20.70
C LYS A 714 -4.35 -15.79 19.24
N ILE A 715 -3.87 -17.00 18.92
CA ILE A 715 -4.19 -17.70 17.67
C ILE A 715 -5.11 -18.86 18.05
N ASP A 716 -6.29 -18.95 17.44
CA ASP A 716 -7.28 -19.97 17.79
C ASP A 716 -6.84 -21.38 17.38
N ASP A 717 -6.29 -21.55 16.17
CA ASP A 717 -5.69 -22.81 15.72
C ASP A 717 -4.31 -22.56 15.06
N PRO A 718 -3.20 -22.81 15.78
CA PRO A 718 -1.85 -22.62 15.25
C PRO A 718 -1.55 -23.49 14.01
N LYS A 719 -2.16 -24.67 13.87
CA LYS A 719 -1.89 -25.58 12.74
C LYS A 719 -2.48 -25.01 11.45
N ILE A 720 -3.76 -24.66 11.49
CA ILE A 720 -4.46 -24.02 10.36
C ILE A 720 -3.78 -22.69 10.04
N TYR A 721 -3.42 -21.92 11.06
CA TYR A 721 -2.75 -20.64 10.88
C TYR A 721 -1.40 -20.79 10.15
N PHE A 722 -0.50 -21.67 10.60
CA PHE A 722 0.81 -21.84 9.94
C PHE A 722 0.67 -22.42 8.54
N TRP A 723 -0.32 -23.28 8.29
CA TRP A 723 -0.63 -23.76 6.95
C TRP A 723 -0.96 -22.60 6.01
N ILE A 724 -1.93 -21.76 6.38
CA ILE A 724 -2.33 -20.57 5.60
C ILE A 724 -1.15 -19.62 5.38
N GLN A 725 -0.26 -19.46 6.37
CA GLN A 725 0.94 -18.63 6.20
C GLN A 725 1.93 -19.21 5.19
N ILE A 726 2.11 -20.54 5.11
CA ILE A 726 2.95 -21.17 4.08
C ILE A 726 2.37 -20.88 2.68
N GLU A 727 1.06 -21.06 2.51
CA GLU A 727 0.38 -20.75 1.24
C GLU A 727 0.59 -19.27 0.85
N THR A 728 0.43 -18.39 1.83
CA THR A 728 0.62 -16.94 1.65
C THR A 728 2.07 -16.60 1.27
N ASP A 729 3.06 -17.16 1.97
CA ASP A 729 4.47 -16.89 1.72
C ASP A 729 4.91 -17.35 0.31
N ILE A 730 4.41 -18.50 -0.17
CA ILE A 730 4.70 -19.00 -1.53
C ILE A 730 4.00 -18.13 -2.57
N ASN A 731 2.76 -17.73 -2.33
CA ASN A 731 2.02 -16.84 -3.22
C ASN A 731 2.72 -15.47 -3.33
N ASP A 732 3.19 -14.92 -2.21
CA ASP A 732 3.95 -13.66 -2.19
C ASP A 732 5.29 -13.81 -2.93
N LEU A 733 5.98 -14.95 -2.78
CA LEU A 733 7.20 -15.25 -3.53
C LEU A 733 6.94 -15.37 -5.04
N SER A 734 5.86 -16.07 -5.42
CA SER A 734 5.40 -16.23 -6.81
C SER A 734 5.13 -14.89 -7.48
N LYS A 735 4.40 -14.01 -6.79
CA LYS A 735 4.18 -12.63 -7.23
C LYS A 735 5.49 -11.85 -7.35
N ALA A 736 6.38 -11.95 -6.35
CA ALA A 736 7.67 -11.24 -6.33
C ALA A 736 8.61 -11.65 -7.48
N LEU A 737 8.60 -12.93 -7.86
CA LEU A 737 9.37 -13.48 -8.97
C LEU A 737 8.63 -13.40 -10.33
N SER A 738 7.37 -12.98 -10.33
CA SER A 738 6.49 -13.00 -11.50
C SER A 738 6.39 -14.37 -12.19
N CYS A 739 6.40 -15.43 -11.39
CA CYS A 739 6.37 -16.83 -11.84
C CYS A 739 5.11 -17.53 -11.34
N SER A 740 5.02 -18.85 -11.49
CA SER A 740 3.96 -19.67 -10.89
C SER A 740 4.29 -20.07 -9.44
N MET A 741 3.32 -20.59 -8.68
CA MET A 741 3.57 -21.10 -7.31
C MET A 741 4.53 -22.29 -7.31
N GLU A 742 4.52 -23.09 -8.39
CA GLU A 742 5.44 -24.20 -8.63
C GLU A 742 6.87 -23.71 -8.86
N GLU A 743 7.06 -22.73 -9.75
CA GLU A 743 8.37 -22.12 -9.96
C GLU A 743 8.90 -21.46 -8.69
N ALA A 744 8.03 -20.80 -7.92
CA ALA A 744 8.35 -20.24 -6.62
C ALA A 744 8.78 -21.33 -5.60
N SER A 745 8.09 -22.46 -5.57
CA SER A 745 8.44 -23.58 -4.68
C SER A 745 9.79 -24.21 -5.05
N PHE A 746 10.12 -24.30 -6.34
CA PHE A 746 11.44 -24.74 -6.80
C PHE A 746 12.55 -23.86 -6.27
N VAL A 747 12.35 -22.54 -6.21
CA VAL A 747 13.35 -21.60 -5.64
C VAL A 747 13.65 -21.97 -4.20
N ILE A 748 12.62 -22.22 -3.37
CA ILE A 748 12.81 -22.62 -1.98
C ILE A 748 13.52 -23.98 -1.91
N HIS A 749 13.14 -24.94 -2.76
CA HIS A 749 13.80 -26.23 -2.84
C HIS A 749 15.29 -26.14 -3.26
N PHE A 750 15.66 -25.24 -4.17
CA PHE A 750 17.05 -24.97 -4.51
C PHE A 750 17.81 -24.32 -3.34
N VAL A 751 17.18 -23.44 -2.57
CA VAL A 751 17.77 -22.89 -1.33
C VAL A 751 18.00 -24.01 -0.31
N LEU A 752 17.04 -24.91 -0.11
CA LEU A 752 17.19 -26.09 0.77
C LEU A 752 18.32 -27.02 0.29
N LYS A 753 18.43 -27.25 -1.03
CA LYS A 753 19.56 -27.95 -1.64
C LYS A 753 20.88 -27.25 -1.33
N LYS A 754 20.96 -25.93 -1.47
CA LYS A 754 22.17 -25.15 -1.14
C LYS A 754 22.53 -25.25 0.34
N ILE A 755 21.54 -25.29 1.23
CA ILE A 755 21.78 -25.55 2.66
C ILE A 755 22.37 -26.95 2.86
N ASN A 756 21.86 -27.99 2.19
CA ASN A 756 22.43 -29.33 2.29
C ASN A 756 23.85 -29.45 1.70
N GLU A 757 24.15 -28.73 0.61
CA GLU A 757 25.47 -28.72 -0.02
C GLU A 757 26.52 -27.97 0.82
N ARG A 758 26.15 -26.83 1.42
CA ARG A 758 27.10 -25.88 2.02
C ARG A 758 26.92 -25.65 3.51
N GLY A 759 25.80 -26.03 4.11
CA GLY A 759 25.41 -25.64 5.48
C GLY A 759 26.46 -25.98 6.54
N LEU A 760 27.06 -27.17 6.45
CA LEU A 760 28.13 -27.62 7.35
C LEU A 760 29.52 -27.07 6.99
N GLN A 761 29.68 -26.48 5.80
CA GLN A 761 30.93 -25.88 5.31
C GLN A 761 31.03 -24.38 5.61
N VAL A 762 29.92 -23.73 6.00
CA VAL A 762 29.91 -22.29 6.30
C VAL A 762 30.76 -22.02 7.56
N VAL A 763 31.89 -21.34 7.37
CA VAL A 763 32.79 -20.94 8.47
C VAL A 763 32.40 -19.54 8.95
N ILE A 764 31.89 -19.45 10.18
CA ILE A 764 31.54 -18.19 10.83
C ILE A 764 32.45 -17.97 12.04
N PRO A 765 33.08 -16.79 12.20
CA PRO A 765 33.85 -16.45 13.38
C PRO A 765 33.07 -16.69 14.68
N GLN A 766 33.71 -17.26 15.70
CA GLN A 766 33.02 -17.75 16.90
C GLN A 766 32.24 -16.66 17.67
N ASN A 767 32.72 -15.41 17.64
CA ASN A 767 32.03 -14.24 18.19
C ASN A 767 30.71 -13.95 17.46
N ILE A 768 30.68 -14.11 16.13
CA ILE A 768 29.48 -13.95 15.30
C ILE A 768 28.58 -15.17 15.42
N ALA A 769 29.14 -16.38 15.49
CA ALA A 769 28.36 -17.61 15.63
C ALA A 769 27.45 -17.56 16.88
N ARG A 770 27.93 -16.99 18.00
CA ARG A 770 27.14 -16.82 19.21
C ARG A 770 25.98 -15.84 19.05
N THR A 771 26.16 -14.72 18.33
CA THR A 771 25.10 -13.72 18.13
C THR A 771 24.00 -14.26 17.23
N VAL A 772 24.36 -14.90 16.11
CA VAL A 772 23.40 -15.44 15.14
C VAL A 772 22.61 -16.64 15.67
N ILE A 773 23.12 -17.36 16.68
CA ILE A 773 22.37 -18.42 17.37
C ILE A 773 21.38 -17.85 18.40
N GLN A 774 21.73 -16.75 19.07
CA GLN A 774 20.97 -16.23 20.22
C GLN A 774 19.94 -15.16 19.87
N LEU A 775 20.17 -14.39 18.79
CA LEU A 775 19.25 -13.38 18.26
C LEU A 775 18.65 -12.46 19.34
N ARG A 776 19.49 -11.84 20.18
CA ARG A 776 19.01 -11.11 21.37
C ARG A 776 18.47 -9.72 21.04
N CYS A 777 18.87 -9.16 19.91
CA CYS A 777 18.50 -7.82 19.47
C CYS A 777 18.31 -7.77 17.95
N ILE A 778 17.78 -6.64 17.47
CA ILE A 778 17.52 -6.40 16.03
C ILE A 778 18.81 -6.54 15.22
N ALA A 779 19.94 -6.05 15.73
CA ALA A 779 21.23 -6.16 15.03
C ALA A 779 21.71 -7.62 14.86
N ASP A 780 21.48 -8.48 15.88
CA ASP A 780 21.81 -9.91 15.78
C ASP A 780 20.94 -10.59 14.72
N ARG A 781 19.64 -10.25 14.68
CA ARG A 781 18.70 -10.72 13.68
C ARG A 781 19.10 -10.29 12.27
N GLU A 782 19.37 -9.00 12.05
CA GLU A 782 19.83 -8.49 10.75
C GLU A 782 21.13 -9.16 10.31
N GLN A 783 22.05 -9.43 11.25
CA GLN A 783 23.28 -10.15 10.96
C GLN A 783 23.00 -11.60 10.52
N TRP A 784 22.10 -12.31 11.19
CA TRP A 784 21.66 -13.65 10.78
C TRP A 784 21.01 -13.63 9.40
N GLU A 785 20.07 -12.71 9.18
CA GLU A 785 19.31 -12.55 7.92
C GLU A 785 20.25 -12.29 6.73
N ARG A 786 21.23 -11.40 6.92
CA ARG A 786 22.24 -11.10 5.90
C ARG A 786 23.10 -12.30 5.56
N LEU A 787 23.60 -13.02 6.57
CA LEU A 787 24.47 -14.18 6.33
C LEU A 787 23.68 -15.34 5.70
N PHE A 788 22.44 -15.57 6.14
CA PHE A 788 21.57 -16.58 5.54
C PHE A 788 21.30 -16.26 4.06
N HIS A 789 20.95 -15.00 3.75
CA HIS A 789 20.78 -14.55 2.37
C HIS A 789 22.06 -14.77 1.54
N GLN A 790 23.20 -14.29 2.03
CA GLN A 790 24.48 -14.37 1.31
C GLN A 790 24.90 -15.81 1.00
N PHE A 791 24.77 -16.74 1.95
CA PHE A 791 25.28 -18.11 1.78
C PHE A 791 24.32 -19.04 1.06
N PHE A 792 23.00 -18.84 1.20
CA PHE A 792 22.01 -19.82 0.73
C PHE A 792 21.04 -19.27 -0.31
N ILE A 793 20.65 -18.00 -0.24
CA ILE A 793 19.63 -17.43 -1.14
C ILE A 793 20.28 -16.77 -2.37
N ALA A 794 21.22 -15.86 -2.17
CA ALA A 794 21.88 -15.13 -3.27
C ALA A 794 22.44 -16.05 -4.37
N PRO A 795 23.13 -17.18 -4.05
CA PRO A 795 23.65 -18.09 -5.08
C PRO A 795 22.57 -18.82 -5.90
N VAL A 796 21.32 -18.83 -5.45
CA VAL A 796 20.18 -19.39 -6.21
C VAL A 796 19.56 -18.32 -7.12
N LEU A 797 19.57 -17.06 -6.67
CA LEU A 797 18.99 -15.94 -7.42
C LEU A 797 19.95 -15.37 -8.49
N GLU A 798 21.26 -15.51 -8.30
CA GLU A 798 22.25 -15.22 -9.34
C GLU A 798 22.01 -16.14 -10.54
N ASP A 799 21.68 -15.57 -11.70
CA ASP A 799 21.31 -16.30 -12.92
C ASP A 799 20.14 -17.29 -12.69
N PHE A 800 19.10 -16.81 -11.97
CA PHE A 800 17.91 -17.57 -11.60
C PHE A 800 17.30 -18.36 -12.76
N GLU A 801 17.14 -17.71 -13.93
CA GLU A 801 16.54 -18.33 -15.11
C GLU A 801 17.35 -19.55 -15.56
N ALA A 802 18.69 -19.44 -15.64
CA ALA A 802 19.53 -20.56 -16.01
C ALA A 802 19.50 -21.70 -14.97
N HIS A 803 19.49 -21.36 -13.68
CA HIS A 803 19.38 -22.34 -12.59
C HIS A 803 18.04 -23.06 -12.57
N LEU A 804 16.94 -22.33 -12.79
CA LEU A 804 15.60 -22.87 -12.89
C LEU A 804 15.50 -23.81 -14.09
N LEU A 805 15.91 -23.36 -15.28
CA LEU A 805 15.90 -24.17 -16.50
C LEU A 805 16.77 -25.43 -16.36
N LYS A 806 17.97 -25.30 -15.78
CA LYS A 806 18.84 -26.44 -15.50
C LYS A 806 18.21 -27.40 -14.50
N GLY A 807 17.65 -26.89 -13.41
CA GLY A 807 17.01 -27.70 -12.38
C GLY A 807 15.79 -28.44 -12.92
N ILE A 808 14.94 -27.76 -13.70
CA ILE A 808 13.78 -28.34 -14.37
C ILE A 808 14.22 -29.38 -15.42
N SER A 809 15.27 -29.11 -16.19
CA SER A 809 15.83 -30.10 -17.13
C SER A 809 16.39 -31.35 -16.43
N MET A 810 16.72 -31.29 -15.14
CA MET A 810 17.14 -32.46 -14.36
C MET A 810 15.96 -33.29 -13.83
N LEU A 811 14.75 -32.71 -13.76
CA LEU A 811 13.50 -33.42 -13.45
C LEU A 811 13.04 -34.31 -14.63
N HIS A 812 13.59 -34.07 -15.82
CA HIS A 812 13.13 -34.54 -17.13
C HIS A 812 13.44 -36.01 -17.45
N LEU A 813 14.39 -36.66 -16.76
CA LEU A 813 14.96 -37.93 -17.23
C LEU A 813 14.07 -39.17 -17.09
N ASP A 814 12.86 -39.08 -16.51
CA ASP A 814 12.07 -40.28 -16.14
C ASP A 814 10.52 -40.09 -16.12
N THR A 815 9.93 -39.14 -16.88
CA THR A 815 8.46 -38.90 -16.85
C THR A 815 7.79 -38.69 -18.22
N ASP A 816 6.52 -39.09 -18.34
CA ASP A 816 5.65 -38.89 -19.52
C ASP A 816 5.39 -37.42 -19.88
N TYR A 817 5.77 -36.47 -19.01
CA TYR A 817 5.62 -35.02 -19.22
C TYR A 817 6.76 -34.38 -20.02
N SER A 818 7.75 -35.16 -20.48
CA SER A 818 8.93 -34.66 -21.21
C SER A 818 8.57 -33.73 -22.38
N ALA A 819 7.54 -34.08 -23.15
CA ALA A 819 7.07 -33.27 -24.28
C ALA A 819 6.55 -31.89 -23.86
N LEU A 820 5.80 -31.83 -22.75
CA LEU A 820 5.26 -30.58 -22.17
C LEU A 820 6.37 -29.73 -21.57
N PHE A 821 7.27 -30.33 -20.78
CA PHE A 821 8.39 -29.60 -20.16
C PHE A 821 9.31 -28.98 -21.21
N ASP A 822 9.62 -29.71 -22.27
CA ASP A 822 10.37 -29.17 -23.40
C ASP A 822 9.66 -27.98 -24.06
N SER A 823 8.34 -28.02 -24.15
CA SER A 823 7.53 -26.96 -24.76
C SER A 823 7.56 -25.66 -23.95
N VAL A 824 7.61 -25.79 -22.63
CA VAL A 824 7.62 -24.67 -21.70
C VAL A 824 9.04 -24.12 -21.48
N TYR A 825 10.03 -24.99 -21.28
CA TYR A 825 11.32 -24.61 -20.68
C TYR A 825 12.55 -24.78 -21.59
N VAL A 826 12.49 -25.54 -22.69
CA VAL A 826 13.68 -25.72 -23.55
C VAL A 826 13.75 -24.62 -24.60
N ALA A 827 14.68 -23.68 -24.43
CA ALA A 827 14.99 -22.66 -25.42
C ALA A 827 15.75 -23.26 -26.61
N ARG A 828 15.20 -23.16 -27.83
CA ARG A 828 15.80 -23.72 -29.05
C ARG A 828 16.50 -22.65 -29.89
N LYS A 829 17.66 -23.02 -30.43
CA LYS A 829 18.73 -22.14 -30.93
C LYS A 829 18.57 -21.63 -32.39
N LYS A 830 17.41 -21.78 -33.06
CA LYS A 830 17.31 -21.50 -34.52
C LYS A 830 16.14 -20.64 -35.02
N ALA A 831 15.01 -20.56 -34.32
CA ALA A 831 13.90 -19.70 -34.73
C ALA A 831 14.14 -18.23 -34.36
N ASP A 832 13.55 -17.32 -35.14
CA ASP A 832 13.40 -15.89 -34.87
C ASP A 832 13.11 -15.63 -33.37
N PRO A 833 14.13 -15.30 -32.56
CA PRO A 833 14.05 -15.52 -31.12
C PRO A 833 13.04 -14.61 -30.46
N PHE A 834 12.71 -13.47 -31.10
CA PHE A 834 11.71 -12.51 -30.64
C PHE A 834 10.28 -13.03 -30.74
N LEU A 835 9.98 -14.02 -31.58
CA LEU A 835 8.61 -14.53 -31.73
C LEU A 835 8.18 -15.35 -30.51
N TRP A 836 6.90 -15.24 -30.11
CA TRP A 836 6.27 -16.11 -29.11
C TRP A 836 6.99 -16.15 -27.75
N GLN A 837 7.69 -15.06 -27.39
CA GLN A 837 8.30 -14.87 -26.07
C GLN A 837 7.27 -14.41 -25.03
N VAL A 838 7.55 -14.70 -23.76
CA VAL A 838 6.82 -14.10 -22.63
C VAL A 838 7.40 -12.72 -22.34
N TYR A 839 6.70 -11.68 -22.77
CA TYR A 839 7.11 -10.29 -22.54
C TYR A 839 6.65 -9.79 -21.17
N PRO A 840 7.53 -9.15 -20.38
CA PRO A 840 7.14 -8.52 -19.12
C PRO A 840 6.17 -7.35 -19.35
N GLU A 841 5.47 -6.94 -18.31
CA GLU A 841 4.53 -5.82 -18.35
C GLU A 841 4.92 -4.76 -17.31
N PRO A 842 4.98 -3.48 -17.70
CA PRO A 842 5.32 -2.40 -16.78
C PRO A 842 4.11 -2.03 -15.89
N THR A 843 3.68 -2.95 -15.02
CA THR A 843 2.53 -2.75 -14.14
C THR A 843 2.92 -2.15 -12.79
N LEU A 844 1.97 -1.48 -12.12
CA LEU A 844 2.17 -0.98 -10.75
C LEU A 844 2.50 -2.13 -9.79
N GLU A 845 1.92 -3.30 -10.02
CA GLU A 845 2.17 -4.52 -9.27
C GLU A 845 3.61 -5.01 -9.48
N TYR A 846 4.11 -5.03 -10.72
CA TYR A 846 5.50 -5.39 -11.01
C TYR A 846 6.49 -4.39 -10.38
N LEU A 847 6.20 -3.08 -10.46
CA LEU A 847 6.97 -2.05 -9.76
C LEU A 847 6.95 -2.24 -8.24
N ARG A 848 5.77 -2.47 -7.65
CA ARG A 848 5.59 -2.75 -6.21
C ARG A 848 6.44 -3.93 -5.78
N HIS A 849 6.38 -5.02 -6.53
CA HIS A 849 7.21 -6.19 -6.29
C HIS A 849 8.70 -5.86 -6.42
N GLY A 850 9.12 -5.11 -7.44
CA GLY A 850 10.51 -4.69 -7.61
C GLY A 850 11.02 -3.85 -6.42
N LEU A 851 10.29 -2.83 -6.00
CA LEU A 851 10.67 -1.95 -4.89
C LEU A 851 10.79 -2.70 -3.57
N ILE A 852 9.85 -3.61 -3.29
CA ILE A 852 9.84 -4.50 -2.14
C ILE A 852 11.00 -5.52 -2.21
N THR A 853 11.26 -6.07 -3.40
CA THR A 853 12.30 -7.06 -3.71
C THR A 853 13.72 -6.47 -3.77
N PHE A 854 13.88 -5.17 -3.90
CA PHE A 854 15.20 -4.54 -3.88
C PHE A 854 15.42 -3.58 -2.71
N GLN A 855 14.48 -3.54 -1.75
CA GLN A 855 14.54 -2.66 -0.58
C GLN A 855 14.85 -1.19 -0.92
N GLN A 856 14.19 -0.68 -1.96
CA GLN A 856 14.45 0.68 -2.46
C GLN A 856 13.97 1.79 -1.50
N LYS A 857 13.58 1.47 -0.26
CA LYS A 857 13.17 2.45 0.77
C LYS A 857 14.26 3.48 1.09
N LYS A 858 15.55 3.11 0.97
CA LYS A 858 16.66 4.04 1.27
C LYS A 858 16.92 5.04 0.14
N THR A 859 16.75 4.59 -1.10
CA THR A 859 17.02 5.34 -2.33
C THR A 859 15.78 6.14 -2.75
N ASN A 860 14.62 5.47 -2.79
CA ASN A 860 13.33 6.04 -3.18
C ASN A 860 12.28 5.89 -2.06
N PRO A 861 12.41 6.66 -0.95
CA PRO A 861 11.58 6.52 0.24
C PRO A 861 10.11 6.89 0.03
N VAL A 862 9.81 7.94 -0.73
CA VAL A 862 8.45 8.40 -1.02
C VAL A 862 7.73 7.37 -1.88
N LEU A 863 8.35 6.93 -2.97
CA LEU A 863 7.78 5.93 -3.88
C LEU A 863 7.53 4.61 -3.14
N PHE A 864 8.49 4.17 -2.34
CA PHE A 864 8.35 2.97 -1.52
C PHE A 864 7.17 3.07 -0.54
N THR A 865 7.06 4.18 0.20
CA THR A 865 5.97 4.39 1.17
C THR A 865 4.62 4.53 0.47
N LEU A 866 4.53 5.29 -0.63
CA LEU A 866 3.29 5.44 -1.40
C LEU A 866 2.75 4.08 -1.85
N ILE A 867 3.61 3.24 -2.39
CA ILE A 867 3.20 1.95 -2.93
C ILE A 867 2.88 0.95 -1.81
N SER A 868 3.71 0.92 -0.75
CA SER A 868 3.55 -0.01 0.38
C SER A 868 2.33 0.32 1.27
N GLU A 869 2.02 1.61 1.44
CA GLU A 869 0.93 2.12 2.29
C GLU A 869 -0.21 2.75 1.45
N SER A 870 -0.28 2.41 0.16
CA SER A 870 -1.23 2.96 -0.82
C SER A 870 -2.68 2.94 -0.35
N ASN A 871 -3.12 1.84 0.28
CA ASN A 871 -4.48 1.72 0.80
C ASN A 871 -4.82 2.81 1.83
N CYS A 872 -3.90 3.08 2.77
CA CYS A 872 -4.10 4.08 3.81
C CYS A 872 -3.96 5.50 3.28
N ILE A 873 -2.98 5.75 2.39
CA ILE A 873 -2.76 7.07 1.79
C ILE A 873 -3.96 7.47 0.91
N ASN A 874 -4.45 6.54 0.09
CA ASN A 874 -5.62 6.79 -0.77
C ASN A 874 -6.90 6.98 0.05
N ALA A 875 -7.00 6.37 1.23
CA ALA A 875 -8.14 6.57 2.12
C ALA A 875 -8.18 7.99 2.75
N THR A 876 -7.11 8.79 2.65
CA THR A 876 -7.09 10.16 3.19
C THR A 876 -8.07 11.11 2.47
N ILE A 877 -8.48 10.79 1.24
CA ILE A 877 -9.49 11.55 0.51
C ILE A 877 -10.86 11.52 1.21
N TYR A 878 -11.13 10.50 2.02
CA TYR A 878 -12.41 10.31 2.71
C TYR A 878 -12.52 11.11 4.01
N ILE A 879 -11.46 11.82 4.45
CA ILE A 879 -11.46 12.54 5.73
C ILE A 879 -12.61 13.56 5.80
N SER A 880 -12.82 14.38 4.76
CA SER A 880 -13.88 15.40 4.75
C SER A 880 -15.28 14.78 4.81
N ASP A 881 -15.50 13.69 4.08
CA ASP A 881 -16.79 12.99 4.03
C ASP A 881 -17.13 12.39 5.39
N ILE A 882 -16.15 11.76 6.03
CA ILE A 882 -16.33 11.18 7.36
C ILE A 882 -16.64 12.28 8.38
N ILE A 883 -15.95 13.42 8.32
CA ILE A 883 -16.24 14.57 9.19
C ILE A 883 -17.63 15.12 8.92
N ALA A 884 -18.04 15.22 7.66
CA ALA A 884 -19.38 15.66 7.27
C ALA A 884 -20.45 14.71 7.83
N LEU A 885 -20.23 13.39 7.75
CA LEU A 885 -21.09 12.38 8.34
C LEU A 885 -21.18 12.56 9.86
N GLN A 886 -20.03 12.63 10.54
CA GLN A 886 -19.94 12.82 11.99
C GLN A 886 -20.67 14.08 12.44
N LYS A 887 -20.52 15.20 11.73
CA LYS A 887 -21.20 16.47 12.02
C LYS A 887 -22.71 16.34 11.85
N LYS A 888 -23.16 15.76 10.73
CA LYS A 888 -24.58 15.54 10.43
C LYS A 888 -25.26 14.63 11.45
N LEU A 889 -24.63 13.51 11.81
CA LEU A 889 -25.15 12.58 12.82
C LEU A 889 -25.21 13.22 14.21
N SER A 890 -24.18 13.97 14.60
CA SER A 890 -24.15 14.70 15.87
C SER A 890 -25.22 15.80 15.96
N GLN A 891 -25.52 16.48 14.84
CA GLN A 891 -26.55 17.54 14.80
C GLN A 891 -27.97 16.98 14.89
N ASN A 892 -28.21 15.79 14.34
CA ASN A 892 -29.54 15.20 14.25
C ASN A 892 -29.96 14.38 15.49
N LYS A 893 -29.17 14.38 16.56
CA LYS A 893 -29.47 13.70 17.84
C LYS A 893 -29.97 12.26 17.65
N VAL A 894 -29.25 11.50 16.84
CA VAL A 894 -29.64 10.15 16.46
C VAL A 894 -29.60 9.22 17.67
N ASP A 895 -30.56 8.30 17.75
CA ASP A 895 -30.60 7.26 18.78
C ASP A 895 -29.40 6.30 18.63
N GLU A 896 -28.51 6.31 19.63
CA GLU A 896 -27.24 5.57 19.64
C GLU A 896 -27.43 4.04 19.51
N GLU A 897 -28.58 3.53 19.93
CA GLU A 897 -28.91 2.10 19.91
C GLU A 897 -29.63 1.65 18.63
N LYS A 898 -29.94 2.57 17.70
CA LYS A 898 -30.47 2.21 16.38
C LYS A 898 -29.35 1.83 15.41
N ARG A 899 -29.69 1.04 14.39
CA ARG A 899 -28.79 0.73 13.27
C ARG A 899 -28.85 1.83 12.22
N PHE A 900 -27.78 1.98 11.45
CA PHE A 900 -27.72 2.99 10.39
C PHE A 900 -28.85 2.83 9.37
N LYS A 901 -29.13 1.60 8.91
CA LYS A 901 -30.24 1.33 7.97
C LYS A 901 -31.60 1.80 8.49
N ASP A 902 -31.86 1.65 9.79
CA ASP A 902 -33.14 2.00 10.40
C ASP A 902 -33.30 3.52 10.53
N PHE A 903 -32.18 4.24 10.68
CA PHE A 903 -32.15 5.70 10.69
C PHE A 903 -32.41 6.27 9.29
N VAL A 904 -31.69 5.76 8.28
CA VAL A 904 -31.76 6.28 6.92
C VAL A 904 -33.12 6.04 6.25
N GLN A 905 -33.82 4.97 6.62
CA GLN A 905 -35.21 4.72 6.18
C GLN A 905 -36.22 5.78 6.65
N LEU A 906 -35.85 6.62 7.61
CA LEU A 906 -36.70 7.71 8.12
C LEU A 906 -36.50 9.03 7.36
N LEU A 907 -35.53 9.08 6.45
CA LEU A 907 -35.17 10.27 5.66
C LEU A 907 -35.86 10.23 4.29
N ASP A 908 -35.93 11.39 3.63
CA ASP A 908 -36.33 11.43 2.21
C ASP A 908 -35.25 10.82 1.30
N ASP A 909 -35.62 10.48 0.06
CA ASP A 909 -34.73 9.77 -0.87
C ASP A 909 -33.41 10.52 -1.12
N LYS A 910 -33.45 11.86 -1.20
CA LYS A 910 -32.28 12.69 -1.47
C LYS A 910 -31.35 12.78 -0.27
N GLU A 911 -31.89 12.95 0.93
CA GLU A 911 -31.12 12.91 2.18
C GLU A 911 -30.54 11.52 2.41
N LYS A 912 -31.33 10.48 2.15
CA LYS A 912 -30.90 9.09 2.22
C LYS A 912 -29.69 8.82 1.33
N GLU A 913 -29.77 9.16 0.05
CA GLU A 913 -28.65 9.00 -0.89
C GLU A 913 -27.39 9.74 -0.40
N ASN A 914 -27.55 10.93 0.17
CA ASN A 914 -26.44 11.71 0.73
C ASN A 914 -25.79 11.01 1.95
N TYR A 915 -26.60 10.53 2.90
CA TYR A 915 -26.08 9.79 4.06
C TYR A 915 -25.43 8.47 3.65
N GLU A 916 -26.01 7.74 2.71
CA GLU A 916 -25.46 6.47 2.19
C GLU A 916 -24.11 6.70 1.47
N ALA A 917 -23.99 7.78 0.70
CA ALA A 917 -22.73 8.17 0.06
C ALA A 917 -21.62 8.46 1.10
N LEU A 918 -21.92 9.27 2.12
CA LEU A 918 -20.96 9.59 3.18
C LEU A 918 -20.60 8.36 4.04
N PHE A 919 -21.59 7.49 4.31
CA PHE A 919 -21.38 6.24 5.03
C PHE A 919 -20.49 5.28 4.24
N LYS A 920 -20.65 5.23 2.92
CA LYS A 920 -19.76 4.46 2.04
C LYS A 920 -18.30 4.91 2.17
N SER A 921 -18.02 6.22 2.23
CA SER A 921 -16.67 6.75 2.45
C SER A 921 -16.07 6.26 3.79
N LEU A 922 -16.86 6.22 4.87
CA LEU A 922 -16.45 5.64 6.15
C LEU A 922 -16.11 4.14 6.05
N THR A 923 -16.97 3.35 5.41
CA THR A 923 -16.75 1.90 5.23
C THR A 923 -15.49 1.62 4.40
N MET A 924 -15.28 2.37 3.31
CA MET A 924 -14.08 2.25 2.47
C MET A 924 -12.80 2.63 3.23
N ALA A 925 -12.85 3.69 4.06
CA ALA A 925 -11.72 4.06 4.89
C ALA A 925 -11.42 3.02 5.99
N TRP A 926 -12.44 2.48 6.65
CA TRP A 926 -12.27 1.46 7.69
C TRP A 926 -11.66 0.17 7.15
N SER A 927 -12.20 -0.36 6.06
CA SER A 927 -11.66 -1.55 5.40
C SER A 927 -10.20 -1.36 4.98
N SER A 928 -9.84 -0.17 4.51
CA SER A 928 -8.47 0.16 4.10
C SER A 928 -7.49 0.29 5.27
N CYS A 929 -7.93 0.76 6.45
CA CYS A 929 -7.02 1.17 7.53
C CYS A 929 -7.10 0.32 8.81
N ARG A 930 -8.09 -0.57 8.98
CA ARG A 930 -8.32 -1.32 10.22
C ARG A 930 -7.07 -2.05 10.74
N HIS A 931 -6.35 -2.73 9.85
CA HIS A 931 -5.15 -3.49 10.21
C HIS A 931 -4.01 -2.57 10.68
N CYS A 932 -3.85 -1.39 10.07
CA CYS A 932 -2.88 -0.39 10.49
C CYS A 932 -3.24 0.22 11.86
N LEU A 933 -4.52 0.46 12.11
CA LEU A 933 -5.01 0.92 13.42
C LEU A 933 -4.66 -0.07 14.54
N ILE A 934 -4.85 -1.37 14.31
CA ILE A 934 -4.54 -2.42 15.31
C ILE A 934 -3.06 -2.43 15.67
N ASN A 935 -2.18 -2.25 14.68
CA ASN A 935 -0.73 -2.44 14.86
C ASN A 935 0.01 -1.16 15.26
N ASN A 936 -0.48 0.02 14.83
CA ASN A 936 0.30 1.25 14.83
C ASN A 936 -0.36 2.45 15.56
N TYR A 937 -1.57 2.29 16.11
CA TYR A 937 -2.30 3.39 16.76
C TYR A 937 -2.30 3.29 18.29
N ASP A 938 -1.80 4.34 18.96
CA ASP A 938 -1.60 4.36 20.42
C ASP A 938 -2.20 5.62 21.11
N ARG A 939 -2.96 6.44 20.36
CA ARG A 939 -3.48 7.72 20.86
C ARG A 939 -4.79 7.61 21.64
N LEU A 940 -5.68 6.68 21.27
CA LEU A 940 -6.94 6.40 21.97
C LEU A 940 -7.07 4.90 22.24
N ASN A 941 -7.84 4.55 23.27
CA ASN A 941 -8.14 3.14 23.57
C ASN A 941 -9.15 2.58 22.56
N ILE A 942 -8.66 1.83 21.58
CA ILE A 942 -9.45 1.24 20.49
C ILE A 942 -10.00 -0.16 20.80
N THR A 943 -9.94 -0.64 22.05
CA THR A 943 -10.33 -2.03 22.40
C THR A 943 -11.74 -2.41 21.94
N GLU A 944 -12.72 -1.50 22.07
CA GLU A 944 -14.09 -1.74 21.59
C GLU A 944 -14.22 -1.60 20.06
N ALA A 945 -13.39 -0.76 19.43
CA ALA A 945 -13.38 -0.56 17.98
C ALA A 945 -12.84 -1.79 17.24
N ILE A 946 -11.82 -2.47 17.79
CA ILE A 946 -11.20 -3.64 17.15
C ILE A 946 -12.18 -4.82 17.01
N LYS A 947 -13.20 -4.89 17.88
CA LYS A 947 -14.26 -5.92 17.82
C LYS A 947 -15.14 -5.81 16.57
N VAL A 948 -15.14 -4.65 15.89
CA VAL A 948 -15.84 -4.46 14.63
C VAL A 948 -14.92 -4.91 13.50
N GLU A 949 -15.26 -6.02 12.85
CA GLU A 949 -14.53 -6.48 11.68
C GLU A 949 -14.86 -5.63 10.46
N GLU A 950 -16.16 -5.42 10.22
CA GLU A 950 -16.68 -4.67 9.08
C GLU A 950 -17.74 -3.64 9.51
N ILE A 951 -17.76 -2.48 8.86
CA ILE A 951 -18.80 -1.46 9.02
C ILE A 951 -19.83 -1.62 7.90
N THR A 952 -21.02 -2.08 8.25
CA THR A 952 -22.13 -2.33 7.33
C THR A 952 -23.33 -1.47 7.70
N THR A 953 -24.36 -1.41 6.86
CA THR A 953 -25.60 -0.68 7.17
C THR A 953 -26.30 -1.20 8.44
N ASP A 954 -25.92 -2.37 8.93
CA ASP A 954 -26.37 -2.96 10.19
C ASP A 954 -25.60 -2.50 11.44
N THR A 955 -24.53 -1.73 11.28
CA THR A 955 -23.74 -1.18 12.38
C THR A 955 -24.58 -0.22 13.23
N LEU A 956 -24.43 -0.35 14.57
CA LEU A 956 -25.11 0.51 15.54
C LEU A 956 -24.55 1.95 15.49
N MET A 957 -25.43 2.93 15.63
CA MET A 957 -25.09 4.35 15.52
C MET A 957 -24.01 4.78 16.52
N LYS A 958 -23.97 4.19 17.72
CA LYS A 958 -22.92 4.42 18.73
C LYS A 958 -21.48 4.14 18.31
N PHE A 959 -21.24 3.43 17.20
CA PHE A 959 -19.90 3.25 16.64
C PHE A 959 -19.55 4.32 15.59
N LEU A 960 -20.56 4.97 15.01
CA LEU A 960 -20.42 5.98 13.95
C LEU A 960 -20.25 7.39 14.53
N LEU A 961 -20.84 7.63 15.70
CA LEU A 961 -20.77 8.89 16.42
C LEU A 961 -19.36 9.16 16.94
N PRO A 962 -18.81 10.39 16.77
CA PRO A 962 -17.47 10.71 17.22
C PRO A 962 -17.42 10.85 18.75
N THR A 963 -16.68 9.97 19.42
CA THR A 963 -16.34 10.08 20.86
C THR A 963 -14.86 9.79 21.12
N THR A 964 -14.30 10.33 22.21
CA THR A 964 -12.91 10.06 22.66
C THR A 964 -12.80 8.83 23.56
N SER A 965 -13.93 8.29 24.02
CA SER A 965 -14.04 7.10 24.86
C SER A 965 -15.30 6.29 24.51
N GLY A 966 -15.31 4.99 24.83
CA GLY A 966 -16.42 4.08 24.51
C GLY A 966 -16.43 3.58 23.06
N THR A 967 -17.60 3.21 22.53
CA THR A 967 -17.74 2.59 21.20
C THR A 967 -17.52 3.58 20.04
N GLY A 968 -17.83 4.87 20.22
CA GLY A 968 -17.65 5.91 19.22
C GLY A 968 -16.18 6.28 18.95
N VAL A 969 -15.24 5.69 19.70
CA VAL A 969 -13.79 5.77 19.44
C VAL A 969 -13.45 5.22 18.06
N LEU A 970 -14.23 4.28 17.54
CA LEU A 970 -14.02 3.73 16.19
C LEU A 970 -13.95 4.84 15.14
N SER A 971 -14.95 5.73 15.13
CA SER A 971 -15.08 6.82 14.16
C SER A 971 -13.99 7.87 14.35
N THR A 972 -13.70 8.25 15.61
CA THR A 972 -12.67 9.24 15.95
C THR A 972 -11.24 8.75 15.64
N ALA A 973 -10.93 7.51 16.01
CA ALA A 973 -9.60 6.92 15.81
C ALA A 973 -9.29 6.72 14.33
N LEU A 974 -10.30 6.36 13.52
CA LEU A 974 -10.15 6.27 12.07
C LEU A 974 -9.75 7.62 11.46
N VAL A 975 -10.47 8.71 11.80
CA VAL A 975 -10.13 10.06 11.31
C VAL A 975 -8.74 10.49 11.78
N ASP A 976 -8.41 10.32 13.06
CA ASP A 976 -7.09 10.71 13.58
C ASP A 976 -5.96 9.91 12.90
N HIS A 977 -6.16 8.61 12.66
CA HIS A 977 -5.20 7.78 11.94
C HIS A 977 -5.00 8.22 10.50
N LEU A 978 -6.07 8.52 9.76
CA LEU A 978 -5.96 9.04 8.40
C LEU A 978 -5.18 10.36 8.35
N VAL A 979 -5.40 11.24 9.33
CA VAL A 979 -4.62 12.49 9.43
C VAL A 979 -3.16 12.22 9.76
N ILE A 980 -2.85 11.22 10.61
CA ILE A 980 -1.48 10.80 10.88
C ILE A 980 -0.81 10.30 9.59
N VAL A 981 -1.48 9.41 8.85
CA VAL A 981 -0.97 8.88 7.56
C VAL A 981 -0.69 10.03 6.60
N HIS A 982 -1.66 10.93 6.43
CA HIS A 982 -1.54 12.11 5.60
C HIS A 982 -0.31 12.97 5.96
N ASN A 983 -0.23 13.40 7.22
CA ASN A 983 0.84 14.29 7.68
C ASN A 983 2.22 13.59 7.67
N ASN A 984 2.27 12.30 7.96
CA ASN A 984 3.52 11.53 7.88
C ASN A 984 4.01 11.45 6.43
N PHE A 985 3.12 11.20 5.48
CA PHE A 985 3.47 11.14 4.06
C PHE A 985 3.92 12.51 3.53
N ILE A 986 3.23 13.60 3.88
CA ILE A 986 3.65 14.97 3.56
C ILE A 986 5.04 15.27 4.13
N MET A 987 5.29 14.91 5.39
CA MET A 987 6.60 15.11 6.01
C MET A 987 7.69 14.28 5.34
N LEU A 988 7.40 13.05 4.91
CA LEU A 988 8.33 12.22 4.16
C LEU A 988 8.71 12.90 2.84
N CYS A 989 7.72 13.37 2.09
CA CYS A 989 7.93 14.11 0.84
C CYS A 989 8.72 15.40 1.07
N ARG A 990 8.41 16.14 2.13
CA ARG A 990 9.17 17.32 2.54
C ARG A 990 10.64 16.98 2.82
N LYS A 991 10.92 15.91 3.58
CA LYS A 991 12.29 15.47 3.85
C LYS A 991 13.02 15.06 2.58
N PHE A 992 12.35 14.36 1.66
CA PHE A 992 12.90 14.02 0.35
C PHE A 992 13.27 15.30 -0.42
N VAL A 993 12.38 16.30 -0.48
CA VAL A 993 12.67 17.58 -1.14
C VAL A 993 13.80 18.35 -0.44
N GLU A 994 13.81 18.38 0.89
CA GLU A 994 14.81 19.09 1.69
C GLU A 994 16.20 18.43 1.63
N HIS A 995 16.28 17.10 1.69
CA HIS A 995 17.53 16.37 1.89
C HIS A 995 18.01 15.60 0.66
N ASN A 996 17.12 14.96 -0.11
CA ASN A 996 17.52 14.20 -1.29
C ASN A 996 17.69 15.12 -2.50
N LEU A 997 16.78 16.08 -2.66
CA LEU A 997 16.87 17.07 -3.74
C LEU A 997 17.66 18.32 -3.36
N ASN A 998 18.00 18.52 -2.07
CA ASN A 998 18.62 19.75 -1.55
C ASN A 998 17.83 21.04 -1.86
N LYS A 999 16.50 20.94 -1.97
CA LYS A 999 15.59 22.01 -2.40
C LYS A 999 14.62 22.44 -1.31
N ARG A 1000 15.10 22.69 -0.08
CA ARG A 1000 14.27 23.13 1.07
C ARG A 1000 13.34 24.31 0.76
N TRP A 1001 13.78 25.21 -0.11
CA TRP A 1001 13.05 26.39 -0.53
C TRP A 1001 11.78 26.06 -1.36
N MET A 1002 11.63 24.84 -1.90
CA MET A 1002 10.43 24.45 -2.65
C MET A 1002 9.19 24.22 -1.78
N TRP A 1003 9.36 24.04 -0.45
CA TRP A 1003 8.28 23.58 0.41
C TRP A 1003 7.93 24.59 1.50
N GLU A 1004 6.81 25.31 1.34
CA GLU A 1004 6.18 26.12 2.38
C GLU A 1004 4.84 25.49 2.79
N ALA A 1005 4.88 24.52 3.70
CA ALA A 1005 3.68 23.84 4.17
C ALA A 1005 2.90 24.77 5.11
N HIS A 1006 1.78 25.30 4.63
CA HIS A 1006 0.81 25.95 5.49
C HIS A 1006 0.06 24.90 6.33
N LYS A 1007 -0.58 25.34 7.41
CA LYS A 1007 -1.34 24.48 8.33
C LYS A 1007 -2.83 24.78 8.17
N VAL A 1008 -3.65 23.74 8.12
CA VAL A 1008 -5.12 23.85 7.99
C VAL A 1008 -5.78 23.08 9.13
N SER A 1009 -6.80 23.65 9.77
CA SER A 1009 -7.52 22.92 10.82
C SER A 1009 -8.37 21.81 10.21
N LEU A 1010 -8.57 20.71 10.93
CA LEU A 1010 -9.41 19.60 10.49
C LEU A 1010 -10.84 20.03 10.09
N ARG A 1011 -11.35 21.14 10.64
CA ARG A 1011 -12.71 21.65 10.36
C ARG A 1011 -12.83 22.41 9.05
N GLU A 1012 -11.71 22.89 8.52
CA GLU A 1012 -11.60 23.68 7.29
C GLU A 1012 -11.15 22.82 6.11
N MET A 1013 -11.05 21.51 6.32
CA MET A 1013 -10.58 20.56 5.32
C MET A 1013 -11.62 20.30 4.23
N ASP A 1014 -11.31 20.74 3.02
CA ASP A 1014 -11.88 20.27 1.74
C ASP A 1014 -11.05 19.08 1.19
N SER A 1015 -11.70 17.96 0.80
CA SER A 1015 -11.01 16.75 0.33
C SER A 1015 -10.29 16.92 -1.00
N SER A 1016 -10.83 17.72 -1.92
CA SER A 1016 -10.25 17.88 -3.26
C SER A 1016 -8.95 18.69 -3.20
N LEU A 1017 -8.91 19.71 -2.35
CA LEU A 1017 -7.80 20.66 -2.24
C LEU A 1017 -6.73 20.21 -1.26
N HIS A 1018 -7.12 19.71 -0.08
CA HIS A 1018 -6.16 19.50 1.02
C HIS A 1018 -5.67 18.07 1.18
N ALA A 1019 -6.45 17.06 0.76
CA ALA A 1019 -6.03 15.67 0.87
C ALA A 1019 -5.02 15.28 -0.22
N VAL A 1020 -4.18 14.29 0.09
CA VAL A 1020 -3.31 13.64 -0.89
C VAL A 1020 -4.17 12.64 -1.67
N ASN A 1021 -4.42 12.93 -2.95
CA ASN A 1021 -5.22 12.08 -3.83
C ASN A 1021 -4.35 11.41 -4.90
N CYS A 1022 -3.75 10.27 -4.56
CA CYS A 1022 -3.00 9.46 -5.50
C CYS A 1022 -3.94 8.51 -6.24
N ASN A 1023 -4.62 9.02 -7.28
CA ASN A 1023 -5.48 8.20 -8.13
C ASN A 1023 -4.68 7.01 -8.70
N ILE A 1024 -5.13 5.78 -8.42
CA ILE A 1024 -4.44 4.54 -8.80
C ILE A 1024 -4.31 4.42 -10.33
N ASP A 1025 -5.31 4.83 -11.10
CA ASP A 1025 -5.27 4.77 -12.56
C ASP A 1025 -4.23 5.77 -13.12
N LYS A 1026 -4.22 7.01 -12.62
CA LYS A 1026 -3.18 7.99 -12.99
C LYS A 1026 -1.79 7.56 -12.56
N LEU A 1027 -1.66 6.90 -11.40
CA LEU A 1027 -0.39 6.34 -10.94
C LEU A 1027 0.08 5.21 -11.87
N ARG A 1028 -0.82 4.32 -12.32
CA ARG A 1028 -0.50 3.27 -13.30
C ARG A 1028 -0.01 3.88 -14.62
N GLU A 1029 -0.68 4.91 -15.11
CA GLU A 1029 -0.23 5.66 -16.29
C GLU A 1029 1.16 6.25 -16.08
N LEU A 1030 1.41 6.90 -14.94
CA LEU A 1030 2.70 7.49 -14.60
C LEU A 1030 3.82 6.44 -14.53
N VAL A 1031 3.54 5.26 -13.96
CA VAL A 1031 4.47 4.12 -13.90
C VAL A 1031 4.83 3.62 -15.30
N VAL A 1032 3.83 3.49 -16.18
CA VAL A 1032 4.05 3.10 -17.58
C VAL A 1032 4.83 4.18 -18.32
N THR A 1033 4.55 5.46 -18.11
CA THR A 1033 5.28 6.59 -18.69
C THR A 1033 6.75 6.55 -18.33
N HIS A 1034 7.07 6.30 -17.06
CA HIS A 1034 8.43 6.20 -16.51
C HIS A 1034 9.08 4.81 -16.66
N SER A 1035 8.56 3.98 -17.56
CA SER A 1035 9.12 2.67 -17.88
C SER A 1035 9.63 2.59 -19.32
N ALA A 1036 10.72 1.85 -19.49
CA ALA A 1036 11.32 1.52 -20.78
C ALA A 1036 11.56 0.01 -20.88
N PHE A 1037 11.24 -0.57 -22.04
CA PHE A 1037 11.66 -1.93 -22.34
C PHE A 1037 13.12 -1.95 -22.76
N ILE A 1038 13.90 -2.90 -22.24
CA ILE A 1038 15.32 -3.03 -22.57
C ILE A 1038 15.58 -4.45 -23.05
N ALA A 1039 16.24 -4.54 -24.20
CA ALA A 1039 16.70 -5.81 -24.73
C ALA A 1039 18.05 -6.20 -24.12
N ASN A 1040 18.13 -7.40 -23.58
CA ASN A 1040 19.37 -7.99 -23.10
C ASN A 1040 20.21 -8.54 -24.27
N SER A 1041 21.50 -8.80 -24.01
CA SER A 1041 22.41 -9.43 -24.99
C SER A 1041 21.94 -10.81 -25.48
N SER A 1042 21.06 -11.46 -24.74
CA SER A 1042 20.40 -12.73 -25.09
C SER A 1042 19.16 -12.58 -26.00
N GLY A 1043 18.69 -11.36 -26.27
CA GLY A 1043 17.46 -11.10 -27.04
C GLY A 1043 16.16 -11.17 -26.22
N THR A 1044 16.23 -11.31 -24.89
CA THR A 1044 15.06 -11.21 -24.00
C THR A 1044 14.77 -9.76 -23.63
N ILE A 1045 13.51 -9.43 -23.37
CA ILE A 1045 13.07 -8.09 -22.95
C ILE A 1045 12.90 -8.04 -21.44
N GLY A 1046 13.49 -7.02 -20.80
CA GLY A 1046 13.24 -6.61 -19.43
C GLY A 1046 12.53 -5.25 -19.36
N VAL A 1047 12.08 -4.87 -18.17
CA VAL A 1047 11.54 -3.53 -17.87
C VAL A 1047 12.52 -2.78 -16.98
N GLN A 1048 12.89 -1.56 -17.37
CA GLN A 1048 13.61 -0.62 -16.52
C GLN A 1048 12.68 0.52 -16.13
N TYR A 1049 12.63 0.84 -14.83
CA TYR A 1049 11.91 1.99 -14.30
C TYR A 1049 12.86 3.14 -13.98
N MET A 1050 12.46 4.35 -14.35
CA MET A 1050 13.14 5.59 -13.96
C MET A 1050 12.65 6.03 -12.58
N LEU A 1051 13.03 5.29 -11.54
CA LEU A 1051 12.50 5.46 -10.17
C LEU A 1051 12.65 6.89 -9.64
N ASP A 1052 13.79 7.52 -9.88
CA ASP A 1052 14.06 8.88 -9.38
C ASP A 1052 13.17 9.93 -10.05
N ASN A 1053 12.86 9.77 -11.34
CA ASN A 1053 11.97 10.68 -12.06
C ASN A 1053 10.51 10.42 -11.63
N LEU A 1054 10.11 9.15 -11.58
CA LEU A 1054 8.79 8.74 -11.12
C LEU A 1054 8.49 9.27 -9.69
N GLU A 1055 9.43 9.13 -8.77
CA GLU A 1055 9.29 9.59 -7.39
C GLU A 1055 9.17 11.12 -7.30
N LYS A 1056 9.96 11.85 -8.09
CA LYS A 1056 9.85 13.32 -8.18
C LYS A 1056 8.50 13.74 -8.71
N ASP A 1057 8.04 13.14 -9.80
CA ASP A 1057 6.76 13.47 -10.42
C ASP A 1057 5.59 13.16 -9.48
N ILE A 1058 5.66 12.08 -8.72
CA ILE A 1058 4.67 11.77 -7.67
C ILE A 1058 4.61 12.89 -6.63
N VAL A 1059 5.76 13.34 -6.13
CA VAL A 1059 5.80 14.43 -5.14
C VAL A 1059 5.23 15.71 -5.73
N GLN A 1060 5.62 16.04 -6.96
CA GLN A 1060 5.19 17.26 -7.65
C GLN A 1060 3.68 17.26 -7.94
N GLN A 1061 3.12 16.15 -8.42
CA GLN A 1061 1.72 16.07 -8.85
C GLN A 1061 0.74 15.88 -7.67
N TYR A 1062 1.12 15.10 -6.64
CA TYR A 1062 0.15 14.67 -5.62
C TYR A 1062 0.32 15.34 -4.25
N VAL A 1063 1.50 15.88 -3.93
CA VAL A 1063 1.84 16.26 -2.55
C VAL A 1063 2.29 17.71 -2.40
N LEU A 1064 2.99 18.26 -3.40
CA LEU A 1064 3.48 19.63 -3.32
C LEU A 1064 2.31 20.62 -3.19
N GLY A 1065 2.39 21.54 -2.22
CA GLY A 1065 1.30 22.48 -1.90
C GLY A 1065 0.29 21.98 -0.86
N LYS A 1066 0.25 20.69 -0.53
CA LYS A 1066 -0.68 20.14 0.47
C LYS A 1066 -0.32 20.59 1.91
N PRO A 1067 -1.30 20.93 2.75
CA PRO A 1067 -1.06 21.45 4.09
C PRO A 1067 -0.77 20.36 5.13
N PHE A 1068 -0.18 20.75 6.26
CA PHE A 1068 -0.28 19.92 7.47
C PHE A 1068 -1.64 20.13 8.13
N ILE A 1069 -2.37 19.04 8.36
CA ILE A 1069 -3.65 19.08 9.06
C ILE A 1069 -3.42 19.14 10.57
N ILE A 1070 -4.02 20.12 11.23
CA ILE A 1070 -3.91 20.35 12.68
C ILE A 1070 -5.27 20.20 13.39
N ASP A 1071 -5.27 20.22 14.73
CA ASP A 1071 -6.47 20.12 15.60
C ASP A 1071 -7.24 18.79 15.45
N THR A 1072 -6.52 17.69 15.26
CA THR A 1072 -7.07 16.38 14.84
C THR A 1072 -8.03 15.73 15.86
N LEU A 1073 -7.87 16.02 17.14
CA LEU A 1073 -8.74 15.52 18.23
C LEU A 1073 -9.84 16.53 18.64
N ASN A 1074 -9.96 17.68 17.97
CA ASN A 1074 -11.03 18.66 18.20
C ASN A 1074 -12.26 18.42 17.30
N ILE A 1075 -12.54 17.16 16.97
CA ILE A 1075 -13.77 16.74 16.29
C ILE A 1075 -14.94 17.07 17.24
N PRO A 1076 -15.99 17.79 16.80
CA PRO A 1076 -17.14 18.08 17.64
C PRO A 1076 -17.84 16.76 18.02
N THR A 1077 -17.54 16.27 19.23
CA THR A 1077 -18.20 15.09 19.81
C THR A 1077 -19.67 15.38 20.08
N VAL A 1078 -20.50 14.34 20.02
CA VAL A 1078 -21.92 14.42 20.37
C VAL A 1078 -22.03 15.02 21.77
N GLU A 1079 -22.69 16.18 21.84
CA GLU A 1079 -22.95 16.96 23.05
C GLU A 1079 -21.85 16.85 24.12
N ASN A 1080 -20.85 17.75 24.06
CA ASN A 1080 -20.14 18.15 25.27
C ASN A 1080 -21.17 18.69 26.28
N TYR A 1081 -21.80 17.81 27.06
CA TYR A 1081 -22.24 18.17 28.39
C TYR A 1081 -20.98 18.68 29.05
N VAL A 1082 -20.82 20.01 29.11
CA VAL A 1082 -19.81 20.61 29.98
C VAL A 1082 -20.18 20.10 31.36
N LYS A 1083 -19.50 19.03 31.79
CA LYS A 1083 -19.84 18.34 33.03
C LYS A 1083 -19.82 19.42 34.10
N LEU A 1084 -20.81 19.44 34.97
CA LEU A 1084 -20.96 20.49 35.99
C LEU A 1084 -19.67 20.71 36.80
N ARG A 1085 -18.87 19.64 36.96
CA ARG A 1085 -17.51 19.67 37.49
C ARG A 1085 -16.56 20.64 36.75
N GLN A 1086 -16.54 20.63 35.42
CA GLN A 1086 -15.76 21.55 34.59
C GLN A 1086 -16.25 22.99 34.76
N VAL A 1087 -17.57 23.20 34.79
CA VAL A 1087 -18.17 24.51 35.04
C VAL A 1087 -17.70 25.07 36.38
N ILE A 1088 -17.76 24.26 37.45
CA ILE A 1088 -17.32 24.63 38.80
C ILE A 1088 -15.81 24.96 38.81
N ALA A 1089 -14.97 24.15 38.15
CA ALA A 1089 -13.53 24.37 38.10
C ALA A 1089 -13.17 25.68 37.38
N LEU A 1090 -13.78 25.94 36.22
CA LEU A 1090 -13.55 27.15 35.42
C LEU A 1090 -14.03 28.42 36.14
N ILE A 1091 -15.20 28.37 36.79
CA ILE A 1091 -15.68 29.49 37.62
C ILE A 1091 -14.72 29.74 38.78
N THR A 1092 -14.24 28.69 39.45
CA THR A 1092 -13.30 28.83 40.59
C THR A 1092 -11.96 29.44 40.16
N LYS A 1093 -11.50 29.15 38.93
CA LYS A 1093 -10.32 29.76 38.31
C LYS A 1093 -10.56 31.24 37.97
N ASN A 1094 -11.71 31.56 37.35
CA ASN A 1094 -11.99 32.89 36.81
C ASN A 1094 -12.51 33.88 37.87
N ILE A 1095 -13.21 33.40 38.89
CA ILE A 1095 -13.89 34.19 39.93
C ILE A 1095 -13.63 33.55 41.29
N LYS A 1096 -12.87 34.23 42.15
CA LYS A 1096 -12.60 33.76 43.52
C LYS A 1096 -13.91 33.55 44.29
N GLN A 1097 -14.24 32.29 44.56
CA GLN A 1097 -15.46 31.91 45.28
C GLN A 1097 -15.29 32.03 46.80
N SER A 1098 -16.36 32.43 47.49
CA SER A 1098 -16.46 32.53 48.94
C SER A 1098 -17.66 31.70 49.45
N LEU A 1099 -17.60 31.30 50.73
CA LEU A 1099 -18.72 30.60 51.36
C LEU A 1099 -19.91 31.55 51.52
N LEU A 1100 -21.11 30.99 51.35
CA LEU A 1100 -22.34 31.71 51.66
C LEU A 1100 -22.38 32.10 53.15
N PRO A 1101 -22.66 33.38 53.50
CA PRO A 1101 -22.75 33.81 54.88
C PRO A 1101 -23.79 33.03 55.68
N LEU A 1102 -23.42 32.54 56.87
CA LEU A 1102 -24.29 31.68 57.71
C LEU A 1102 -25.63 32.34 58.07
N LYS A 1103 -25.63 33.66 58.31
CA LYS A 1103 -26.86 34.44 58.60
C LYS A 1103 -27.85 34.40 57.43
N VAL A 1104 -27.33 34.41 56.20
CA VAL A 1104 -28.13 34.42 54.97
C VAL A 1104 -28.68 33.03 54.62
N LYS A 1105 -27.93 31.95 54.94
CA LYS A 1105 -28.40 30.56 54.74
C LYS A 1105 -29.70 30.26 55.51
N SER A 1106 -29.86 30.80 56.72
CA SER A 1106 -31.09 30.66 57.51
C SER A 1106 -32.28 31.33 56.80
N ASP A 1107 -32.07 32.53 56.28
CA ASP A 1107 -33.10 33.29 55.56
C ASP A 1107 -33.50 32.60 54.25
N PHE A 1108 -32.55 32.05 53.51
CA PHE A 1108 -32.84 31.28 52.29
C PHE A 1108 -33.66 30.02 52.58
N ARG A 1109 -33.41 29.32 53.69
CA ARG A 1109 -34.22 28.15 54.11
C ARG A 1109 -35.67 28.54 54.39
N SER A 1110 -35.92 29.75 54.87
CA SER A 1110 -37.28 30.25 55.10
C SER A 1110 -38.03 30.59 53.81
N ASP A 1111 -37.32 31.00 52.76
CA ASP A 1111 -37.90 31.37 51.45
C ASP A 1111 -38.11 30.16 50.53
N LEU A 1112 -37.22 29.17 50.58
CA LEU A 1112 -37.19 28.01 49.70
C LEU A 1112 -37.98 26.81 50.28
N LYS A 1113 -39.31 26.88 50.23
CA LYS A 1113 -40.18 25.90 50.91
C LYS A 1113 -40.61 24.69 50.07
N THR A 1114 -40.53 24.76 48.75
CA THR A 1114 -41.06 23.71 47.85
C THR A 1114 -40.02 23.26 46.82
N VAL A 1115 -40.08 21.97 46.43
CA VAL A 1115 -39.14 21.38 45.45
C VAL A 1115 -39.14 22.15 44.11
N PRO A 1116 -40.28 22.52 43.50
CA PRO A 1116 -40.27 23.22 42.22
C PRO A 1116 -39.59 24.60 42.28
N VAL A 1117 -39.72 25.32 43.40
CA VAL A 1117 -39.08 26.63 43.58
C VAL A 1117 -37.56 26.47 43.70
N ILE A 1118 -37.09 25.44 44.42
CA ILE A 1118 -35.66 25.16 44.57
C ILE A 1118 -35.05 24.70 43.25
N VAL A 1119 -35.71 23.76 42.55
CA VAL A 1119 -35.24 23.23 41.26
C VAL A 1119 -35.20 24.33 40.20
N GLY A 1120 -36.26 25.12 40.06
CA GLY A 1120 -36.25 26.24 39.11
C GLY A 1120 -35.20 27.31 39.43
N THR A 1121 -34.92 27.56 40.71
CA THR A 1121 -33.81 28.45 41.11
C THR A 1121 -32.45 27.85 40.75
N CYS A 1122 -32.30 26.53 40.88
CA CYS A 1122 -31.07 25.81 40.56
C CYS A 1122 -30.81 25.77 39.05
N GLU A 1123 -31.83 25.55 38.22
CA GLU A 1123 -31.73 25.52 36.76
C GLU A 1123 -31.24 26.86 36.21
N VAL A 1124 -31.84 27.97 36.68
CA VAL A 1124 -31.41 29.33 36.29
C VAL A 1124 -29.97 29.59 36.74
N LEU A 1125 -29.60 29.14 37.94
CA LEU A 1125 -28.24 29.28 38.45
C LEU A 1125 -27.23 28.45 37.65
N GLU A 1126 -27.58 27.24 37.23
CA GLU A 1126 -26.72 26.38 36.40
C GLU A 1126 -26.52 26.96 34.99
N VAL A 1127 -27.54 27.58 34.42
CA VAL A 1127 -27.40 28.36 33.17
C VAL A 1127 -26.42 29.51 33.39
N ALA A 1128 -26.62 30.30 34.44
CA ALA A 1128 -25.72 31.41 34.77
C ALA A 1128 -24.27 30.93 34.99
N MET A 1129 -24.08 29.81 35.67
CA MET A 1129 -22.78 29.17 35.87
C MET A 1129 -22.13 28.76 34.53
N LYS A 1130 -22.88 28.22 33.58
CA LYS A 1130 -22.35 27.87 32.24
C LYS A 1130 -21.87 29.08 31.44
N PHE A 1131 -22.47 30.26 31.63
CA PHE A 1131 -21.98 31.51 31.02
C PHE A 1131 -20.74 32.03 31.76
N LEU A 1132 -20.76 32.02 33.11
CA LEU A 1132 -19.62 32.44 33.94
C LEU A 1132 -18.38 31.55 33.77
N SER A 1133 -18.52 30.31 33.31
CA SER A 1133 -17.37 29.45 33.01
C SER A 1133 -16.64 29.87 31.72
N LYS A 1134 -17.31 30.59 30.81
CA LYS A 1134 -16.75 31.07 29.53
C LYS A 1134 -16.29 32.53 29.57
N GLN A 1135 -16.77 33.31 30.53
CA GLN A 1135 -16.48 34.76 30.62
C GLN A 1135 -16.12 35.17 32.06
N SER A 1136 -15.13 36.05 32.19
CA SER A 1136 -14.74 36.64 33.46
C SER A 1136 -15.68 37.79 33.85
N ALA A 1137 -16.17 37.79 35.09
CA ALA A 1137 -17.02 38.85 35.62
C ALA A 1137 -16.54 39.29 37.02
N PRO A 1138 -16.76 40.56 37.44
CA PRO A 1138 -16.33 41.03 38.74
C PRO A 1138 -16.98 40.24 39.88
N LYS A 1139 -16.17 39.66 40.76
CA LYS A 1139 -16.66 38.83 41.89
C LYS A 1139 -17.67 39.55 42.81
N THR A 1140 -17.59 40.89 42.87
CA THR A 1140 -18.44 41.75 43.71
C THR A 1140 -19.79 42.09 43.08
N MET A 1141 -19.97 41.80 41.79
CA MET A 1141 -21.21 42.02 41.05
C MET A 1141 -22.35 41.24 41.69
N LYS A 1142 -23.53 41.86 41.78
CA LYS A 1142 -24.71 41.20 42.36
C LYS A 1142 -25.21 40.13 41.41
N LEU A 1143 -25.65 39.00 41.96
CA LEU A 1143 -26.23 37.92 41.17
C LEU A 1143 -27.47 38.40 40.39
N LYS A 1144 -28.27 39.29 41.00
CA LYS A 1144 -29.41 39.94 40.34
C LYS A 1144 -29.03 40.70 39.09
N GLU A 1145 -27.99 41.52 39.17
CA GLU A 1145 -27.53 42.34 38.05
C GLU A 1145 -27.10 41.46 36.88
N TYR A 1146 -26.29 40.43 37.17
CA TYR A 1146 -25.83 39.49 36.14
C TYR A 1146 -26.98 38.72 35.46
N ILE A 1147 -27.94 38.21 36.24
CA ILE A 1147 -29.05 37.41 35.69
C ILE A 1147 -30.05 38.29 34.93
N GLU A 1148 -30.45 39.44 35.48
CA GLU A 1148 -31.52 40.26 34.90
C GLU A 1148 -31.03 41.19 33.78
N VAL A 1149 -29.77 41.64 33.84
CA VAL A 1149 -29.20 42.62 32.91
C VAL A 1149 -28.33 41.94 31.87
N ASP A 1150 -27.35 41.12 32.27
CA ASP A 1150 -26.40 40.53 31.32
C ASP A 1150 -26.96 39.31 30.60
N LEU A 1151 -27.64 38.42 31.34
CA LEU A 1151 -28.29 37.23 30.78
C LEU A 1151 -29.72 37.48 30.30
N LEU A 1152 -30.27 38.66 30.57
CA LEU A 1152 -31.64 39.07 30.19
C LEU A 1152 -32.75 38.12 30.72
N MET A 1153 -32.51 37.44 31.83
CA MET A 1153 -33.41 36.46 32.46
C MET A 1153 -34.22 37.08 33.61
N LYS A 1154 -35.11 38.03 33.29
CA LYS A 1154 -35.90 38.76 34.30
C LYS A 1154 -36.90 37.85 35.03
N GLU A 1155 -37.05 38.07 36.34
CA GLU A 1155 -38.01 37.41 37.24
C GLU A 1155 -37.93 35.87 37.35
N GLN A 1156 -36.82 35.26 36.91
CA GLN A 1156 -36.68 33.79 36.89
C GLN A 1156 -36.35 33.19 38.28
N ILE A 1157 -35.59 33.91 39.12
CA ILE A 1157 -35.34 33.50 40.51
C ILE A 1157 -36.38 34.15 41.43
N ARG A 1158 -37.28 33.32 42.00
CA ARG A 1158 -38.40 33.79 42.84
C ARG A 1158 -38.00 34.32 44.21
N SER A 1159 -36.85 33.91 44.76
CA SER A 1159 -36.38 34.42 46.05
C SER A 1159 -35.69 35.77 45.88
N LYS A 1160 -36.38 36.83 46.31
CA LYS A 1160 -35.83 38.20 46.34
C LYS A 1160 -34.58 38.29 47.20
N LYS A 1161 -34.53 37.53 48.31
CA LYS A 1161 -33.36 37.49 49.21
C LYS A 1161 -32.12 36.91 48.52
N ILE A 1162 -32.25 35.86 47.72
CA ILE A 1162 -31.13 35.30 46.94
C ILE A 1162 -30.60 36.34 45.96
N MET A 1163 -31.51 37.00 45.23
CA MET A 1163 -31.15 37.99 44.22
C MET A 1163 -30.46 39.22 44.84
N GLU A 1164 -30.88 39.66 46.03
CA GLU A 1164 -30.33 40.85 46.68
C GLU A 1164 -29.05 40.59 47.48
N TYR A 1165 -28.91 39.41 48.10
CA TYR A 1165 -27.80 39.10 49.01
C TYR A 1165 -26.65 38.34 48.35
N CYS A 1166 -26.88 37.63 47.24
CA CYS A 1166 -25.82 36.91 46.53
C CYS A 1166 -25.05 37.79 45.54
N LYS A 1167 -23.77 37.45 45.40
CA LYS A 1167 -22.82 38.04 44.45
C LYS A 1167 -22.20 36.91 43.63
N LEU A 1168 -21.47 37.23 42.57
CA LEU A 1168 -20.82 36.21 41.74
C LEU A 1168 -19.78 35.36 42.48
N GLU A 1169 -19.17 35.88 43.57
CA GLU A 1169 -18.34 35.09 44.48
C GLU A 1169 -19.10 33.99 45.26
N HIS A 1170 -20.43 34.05 45.34
CA HIS A 1170 -21.26 33.11 46.10
C HIS A 1170 -21.93 32.03 45.24
N VAL A 1171 -21.73 32.04 43.91
CA VAL A 1171 -22.52 31.23 42.95
C VAL A 1171 -22.37 29.73 43.19
N ILE A 1172 -21.15 29.24 43.38
CA ILE A 1172 -20.91 27.81 43.66
C ILE A 1172 -21.45 27.43 45.05
N GLY A 1173 -21.24 28.30 46.04
CA GLY A 1173 -21.77 28.11 47.40
C GLY A 1173 -23.30 28.04 47.43
N LEU A 1174 -23.97 28.88 46.63
CA LEU A 1174 -25.42 28.88 46.46
C LEU A 1174 -25.92 27.63 45.78
N TRP A 1175 -25.27 27.20 44.70
CA TRP A 1175 -25.62 25.96 44.03
C TRP A 1175 -25.55 24.75 44.98
N ARG A 1176 -24.45 24.60 45.73
CA ARG A 1176 -24.30 23.55 46.76
C ARG A 1176 -25.43 23.57 47.79
N PHE A 1177 -25.73 24.76 48.30
CA PHE A 1177 -26.79 24.97 49.28
C PHE A 1177 -28.17 24.57 48.71
N LEU A 1178 -28.47 24.90 47.45
CA LEU A 1178 -29.71 24.53 46.78
C LEU A 1178 -29.86 23.01 46.64
N GLN A 1179 -28.78 22.28 46.33
CA GLN A 1179 -28.81 20.82 46.26
C GLN A 1179 -29.18 20.19 47.61
N VAL A 1180 -28.54 20.64 48.70
CA VAL A 1180 -28.85 20.17 50.06
C VAL A 1180 -30.25 20.59 50.50
N ALA A 1181 -30.70 21.81 50.17
CA ALA A 1181 -32.04 22.28 50.47
C ALA A 1181 -33.11 21.44 49.74
N CYS A 1182 -32.89 21.15 48.46
CA CYS A 1182 -33.76 20.28 47.66
C CYS A 1182 -33.86 18.89 48.29
N ALA A 1183 -32.71 18.30 48.64
CA ALA A 1183 -32.66 16.98 49.27
C ALA A 1183 -33.40 16.94 50.61
N ARG A 1184 -33.31 17.99 51.44
CA ARG A 1184 -34.05 18.11 52.70
C ARG A 1184 -35.55 18.17 52.50
N VAL A 1185 -36.02 18.97 51.55
CA VAL A 1185 -37.46 19.07 51.25
C VAL A 1185 -37.98 17.75 50.68
N LYS A 1186 -37.27 17.13 49.73
CA LYS A 1186 -37.61 15.80 49.18
C LYS A 1186 -37.69 14.75 50.29
N ASN A 1187 -36.71 14.71 51.20
CA ASN A 1187 -36.71 13.76 52.31
C ASN A 1187 -37.90 13.96 53.27
N ARG A 1188 -38.27 15.21 53.58
CA ARG A 1188 -39.48 15.51 54.37
C ARG A 1188 -40.77 15.04 53.69
N LEU A 1189 -40.80 15.08 52.35
CA LEU A 1189 -41.89 14.57 51.53
C LEU A 1189 -41.80 13.06 51.26
N LYS A 1190 -40.85 12.35 51.88
CA LYS A 1190 -40.56 10.92 51.66
C LYS A 1190 -40.22 10.57 50.20
N ILE A 1191 -39.72 11.53 49.43
CA ILE A 1191 -39.17 11.34 48.08
C ILE A 1191 -37.67 11.11 48.18
N ASN A 1192 -37.12 10.12 47.47
CA ASN A 1192 -35.69 9.84 47.48
C ASN A 1192 -34.90 10.98 46.79
N PRO A 1193 -34.02 11.70 47.51
CA PRO A 1193 -33.24 12.80 46.92
C PRO A 1193 -32.29 12.37 45.80
N CYS A 1194 -31.81 11.13 45.84
CA CYS A 1194 -30.80 10.57 44.93
C CYS A 1194 -31.44 9.65 43.87
N GLU A 1195 -32.70 9.87 43.50
CA GLU A 1195 -33.39 9.05 42.49
C GLU A 1195 -32.69 9.04 41.11
N HIS A 1196 -32.00 10.13 40.78
CA HIS A 1196 -31.21 10.29 39.55
C HIS A 1196 -29.88 9.51 39.56
N VAL A 1197 -29.45 8.96 40.70
CA VAL A 1197 -28.21 8.18 40.82
C VAL A 1197 -28.49 6.69 40.50
N ARG A 1198 -27.53 5.99 39.87
CA ARG A 1198 -27.67 4.56 39.53
C ARG A 1198 -27.96 3.70 40.77
N LYS A 1199 -28.74 2.61 40.59
CA LYS A 1199 -29.19 1.71 41.68
C LYS A 1199 -28.04 1.18 42.56
N GLN A 1200 -26.87 0.93 41.96
CA GLN A 1200 -25.70 0.35 42.65
C GLN A 1200 -25.15 1.23 43.79
N PHE A 1201 -25.35 2.55 43.74
CA PHE A 1201 -24.90 3.49 44.78
C PHE A 1201 -25.99 3.81 45.83
N ARG A 1202 -27.16 3.14 45.76
CA ARG A 1202 -28.34 3.45 46.60
C ARG A 1202 -28.68 2.34 47.60
N ASN A 1203 -27.71 1.51 47.94
CA ASN A 1203 -27.89 0.42 48.89
C ASN A 1203 -28.02 0.97 50.31
N THR A 1204 -28.91 0.36 51.10
CA THR A 1204 -29.06 0.70 52.52
C THR A 1204 -27.81 0.27 53.29
N LEU A 1205 -27.33 1.15 54.18
CA LEU A 1205 -26.20 0.83 55.06
C LEU A 1205 -26.53 -0.33 55.99
N LYS A 1206 -25.55 -1.21 56.22
CA LYS A 1206 -25.64 -2.26 57.25
C LYS A 1206 -25.70 -1.62 58.66
N PRO A 1207 -26.33 -2.26 59.65
CA PRO A 1207 -26.51 -1.69 61.00
C PRO A 1207 -25.20 -1.26 61.68
N GLU A 1208 -24.12 -2.01 61.48
CA GLU A 1208 -22.81 -1.71 62.06
C GLU A 1208 -22.23 -0.42 61.46
N ALA A 1209 -22.29 -0.29 60.13
CA ALA A 1209 -21.83 0.89 59.40
C ALA A 1209 -22.68 2.12 59.70
N ARG A 1210 -24.00 1.95 59.89
CA ARG A 1210 -24.91 3.04 60.31
C ARG A 1210 -24.53 3.58 61.69
N THR A 1211 -24.26 2.69 62.64
CA THR A 1211 -23.90 3.08 64.02
C THR A 1211 -22.54 3.81 64.05
N ALA A 1212 -21.59 3.35 63.22
CA ALA A 1212 -20.30 4.02 63.04
C ALA A 1212 -20.45 5.41 62.40
N LEU A 1213 -21.31 5.55 61.39
CA LEU A 1213 -21.61 6.83 60.75
C LEU A 1213 -22.28 7.81 61.72
N GLU A 1214 -23.26 7.35 62.50
CA GLU A 1214 -23.91 8.17 63.52
C GLU A 1214 -22.87 8.66 64.54
N LYS A 1215 -21.99 7.79 65.05
CA LYS A 1215 -20.91 8.18 65.97
C LYS A 1215 -19.90 9.16 65.34
N ALA A 1216 -19.61 9.03 64.05
CA ALA A 1216 -18.75 9.94 63.32
C ALA A 1216 -19.41 11.31 63.10
N ALA A 1217 -20.70 11.34 62.74
CA ALA A 1217 -21.47 12.56 62.53
C ALA A 1217 -21.56 13.43 63.80
N HIS A 1218 -21.68 12.81 64.98
CA HIS A 1218 -21.66 13.53 66.26
C HIS A 1218 -20.32 14.21 66.57
N LYS A 1219 -19.23 13.84 65.89
CA LYS A 1219 -17.90 14.45 66.06
C LYS A 1219 -17.61 15.57 65.05
N VAL A 1220 -18.48 15.77 64.06
CA VAL A 1220 -18.30 16.78 63.02
C VAL A 1220 -18.90 18.11 63.49
N SER A 1221 -18.10 19.18 63.49
CA SER A 1221 -18.50 20.50 63.96
C SER A 1221 -19.44 21.24 62.99
N ASP A 1222 -19.35 20.98 61.68
CA ASP A 1222 -20.22 21.56 60.65
C ASP A 1222 -20.73 20.49 59.67
N LEU A 1223 -21.86 19.88 60.04
CA LEU A 1223 -22.52 18.86 59.23
C LEU A 1223 -23.17 19.45 57.95
N ASP A 1224 -23.55 20.73 57.97
CA ASP A 1224 -24.17 21.41 56.83
C ASP A 1224 -23.15 21.55 55.68
N TYR A 1225 -21.92 21.96 55.99
CA TYR A 1225 -20.85 22.07 55.00
C TYR A 1225 -20.43 20.71 54.45
N LEU A 1226 -20.35 19.68 55.30
CA LEU A 1226 -20.05 18.31 54.84
C LEU A 1226 -21.09 17.80 53.85
N LEU A 1227 -22.38 18.05 54.11
CA LEU A 1227 -23.47 17.68 53.19
C LEU A 1227 -23.39 18.45 51.87
N GLU A 1228 -23.05 19.74 51.90
CA GLU A 1228 -22.85 20.54 50.69
C GLU A 1228 -21.74 19.96 49.80
N MET A 1229 -20.61 19.57 50.38
CA MET A 1229 -19.51 18.92 49.66
C MET A 1229 -19.88 17.51 49.15
N LEU A 1230 -20.63 16.74 49.94
CA LEU A 1230 -21.08 15.40 49.56
C LEU A 1230 -22.07 15.43 48.39
N PHE A 1231 -23.03 16.36 48.42
CA PHE A 1231 -24.00 16.51 47.32
C PHE A 1231 -23.33 17.03 46.05
N GLU A 1232 -22.33 17.91 46.14
CA GLU A 1232 -21.51 18.23 44.97
C GLU A 1232 -20.83 16.98 44.42
N PHE A 1233 -20.18 16.18 45.26
CA PHE A 1233 -19.52 14.94 44.83
C PHE A 1233 -20.51 13.98 44.14
N ILE A 1234 -21.72 13.84 44.68
CA ILE A 1234 -22.77 13.01 44.08
C ILE A 1234 -23.15 13.52 42.68
N HIS A 1235 -23.41 14.83 42.56
CA HIS A 1235 -23.88 15.45 41.31
C HIS A 1235 -22.77 15.67 40.27
N THR A 1236 -21.49 15.67 40.66
CA THR A 1236 -20.36 15.92 39.74
C THR A 1236 -19.59 14.66 39.38
N TYR A 1237 -19.59 13.64 40.25
CA TYR A 1237 -18.82 12.41 40.07
C TYR A 1237 -19.71 11.17 40.05
N VAL A 1238 -20.46 10.89 41.13
CA VAL A 1238 -21.21 9.63 41.29
C VAL A 1238 -22.31 9.45 40.25
N GLN A 1239 -22.93 10.55 39.81
CA GLN A 1239 -23.95 10.51 38.76
C GLN A 1239 -23.40 10.04 37.39
N TYR A 1240 -22.11 10.23 37.12
CA TYR A 1240 -21.52 10.05 35.79
C TYR A 1240 -20.37 9.02 35.73
N CYS A 1241 -19.90 8.48 36.87
CA CYS A 1241 -18.80 7.51 36.90
C CYS A 1241 -19.21 6.14 36.33
N ASP A 1242 -18.29 5.44 35.67
CA ASP A 1242 -18.53 4.09 35.16
C ASP A 1242 -18.37 3.02 36.25
N VAL A 1243 -19.14 1.94 36.15
CA VAL A 1243 -19.21 0.84 37.16
C VAL A 1243 -17.89 0.06 37.25
N ASN A 1244 -17.06 0.15 36.21
CA ASN A 1244 -15.77 -0.53 36.09
C ASN A 1244 -14.56 0.36 36.42
N ASP A 1245 -14.77 1.58 36.91
CA ASP A 1245 -13.68 2.45 37.34
C ASP A 1245 -12.88 1.78 38.49
N SER A 1246 -11.56 1.65 38.31
CA SER A 1246 -10.66 0.92 39.21
C SER A 1246 -10.44 1.63 40.55
N LYS A 1247 -10.84 2.90 40.63
CA LYS A 1247 -10.84 3.71 41.87
C LYS A 1247 -12.25 3.87 42.44
N LYS A 1248 -12.94 2.75 42.68
CA LYS A 1248 -14.13 2.77 43.54
C LYS A 1248 -13.73 3.27 44.93
N PRO A 1249 -14.52 4.17 45.55
CA PRO A 1249 -14.57 4.22 47.01
C PRO A 1249 -15.10 2.90 47.58
#